data_AF-A0A917LBT3-F1
#
_entry.id   AF-A0A917LBT3-F1
#
_cell.length_a   1.000
_cell.length_b   1.000
_cell.length_c   1.000
_cell.angle_alpha   90.00
_cell.angle_beta   90.00
_cell.angle_gamma   90.00
#
_symmetry.space_group_name_H-M   'P 1'
#
loop_
_entity.id
_entity.type
_entity.pdbx_description
1 polymer ?
#
loop_
_entity_poly.entity_id
_entity_poly.type
_entity_poly.pdbx_seq_one_letter_code
_entity_poly.pdbx_strand_id
1 'polypeptide(L)'
;MHARREGFIVAIRSPASGAPIGLGFVVGDRYIVTCAHVVNAALGREKHHRERPHDGARVQVEFVLLGDIDGAPLRNCRVAAWDPPEGSGTSGRDVAGLVVVGGDTLPVGAGAARLVDARIGQAPDAQVSVFGYPSTPDRRDKGAWATCSIRGSVGGGLIQLDARAEAALRAQPGYSGSPVVATDRWGDAAVGMLAIASRGGVAQDAYAVPLSEVAAVWPEALGRLVLPPCPYRGLQAFTAADAQAGVFVGREREVKRLRDMVKGQPLVVVTGPSGVGKSSLVAAGLQPALSADGWSVASFRPGVTPYESVARALLDLEHPGANHSLEQLDHRAQVLRKDGFWPVASRVALLTGKRLALIGDQFEEVLSASPDTEKALGFLQHLFPPPDTVQDANVRLVCTLRADFLPDLLELPHIGPRLQDRQLNVSPLDEAALTRVIVEPAQLAGVVFSPGLAEEIASEASKAAGSLPLLEFTLTELWPLQRERQITFDSYHGLGGVSGALNQHAEKAYHWLRHQLRLDEPRIRRALLSMIRARGGSSSAVRVTADRSYLGNDWYIAQLLADPDRRLVILGSDGPGTAEIAHEALIREWSRLSAWVEEDADFQQWLTMMEERARDGDVLSATRVAEAQRWLDERQPDIPHDVADLIELSSVVILEQQKTQQLLSESQELTEQLRERSAELEVRQRYLHESNVKLEEQAEILAQRNRDIEVKYTEIEMAREVLEERAEQLAVSMRFKSEFIANMSHKLRTPLNSLLLLAKLLTEDSEGNLSQKQLEFAQTILSTGRDILQLIKDVLDLSMAESGKMDVTATSAPLAQLAHSLEATFRPLTTEKKLAFTVRVASVLPDTLLIDEQRLLQAVRELLFNAVKFTESGSVELAVLPAGPDIPMAIREQLLEAGSLSRPDGELVAFSVTDTGIGIAADKLPVIFEAFTQADDMISRTYGGTGLGLSIAREVVRLLGGEIHAQSEPGRGSSFTIYLPLRPSKLPPRTFALAEAHDDVSALFPPRGPDASGPDRWGNLEQPAGKRPRSDIPFGGEKVLIVDDDIRHLFSITAVLEQCGLNVLYAENGREAIEVLQQQDDVAVALIDIVTPGADGLATITAIRDMPAFAGLAIIAVTATAMKSNREMAIESGASDCMVKSAIPDIVLPLLRRWIE
;
A
#
# COMPACT_ATOMS: atom_id res chain seq x y z
N MET A 1 -20.71 34.27 -16.74
CA MET A 1 -20.86 33.37 -17.89
C MET A 1 -20.50 34.18 -19.14
N HIS A 2 -19.46 33.78 -19.87
CA HIS A 2 -19.09 34.40 -21.14
C HIS A 2 -20.05 33.97 -22.26
N ALA A 3 -20.23 34.82 -23.27
CA ALA A 3 -21.06 34.47 -24.42
C ALA A 3 -20.39 33.37 -25.25
N ARG A 4 -21.20 32.49 -25.87
CA ARG A 4 -20.71 31.59 -26.92
C ARG A 4 -20.23 32.41 -28.12
N ARG A 5 -19.42 31.82 -29.00
CA ARG A 5 -18.88 32.48 -30.19
C ARG A 5 -19.93 33.15 -31.07
N GLU A 6 -21.16 32.66 -31.11
CA GLU A 6 -22.26 33.29 -31.84
C GLU A 6 -22.72 34.63 -31.21
N GLY A 7 -22.53 34.82 -29.90
CA GLY A 7 -22.99 36.01 -29.16
C GLY A 7 -21.97 37.16 -29.08
N PHE A 8 -20.70 36.93 -29.42
CA PHE A 8 -19.68 37.99 -29.36
C PHE A 8 -19.12 38.39 -30.73
N ILE A 9 -19.37 37.64 -31.80
CA ILE A 9 -18.91 38.00 -33.16
C ILE A 9 -19.87 39.00 -33.79
N VAL A 10 -19.32 40.05 -34.39
CA VAL A 10 -20.10 41.09 -35.06
C VAL A 10 -19.55 41.40 -36.46
N ALA A 11 -20.43 41.80 -37.37
CA ALA A 11 -20.06 42.29 -38.69
C ALA A 11 -20.09 43.81 -38.76
N ILE A 12 -19.08 44.39 -39.39
CA ILE A 12 -19.01 45.83 -39.65
C ILE A 12 -19.57 46.10 -41.04
N ARG A 13 -20.58 46.97 -41.09
CA ARG A 13 -21.38 47.20 -42.30
C ARG A 13 -20.95 48.45 -43.06
N SER A 14 -21.05 48.36 -44.38
CA SER A 14 -20.94 49.50 -45.29
C SER A 14 -22.17 50.41 -45.16
N PRO A 15 -22.00 51.72 -44.88
CA PRO A 15 -23.11 52.67 -44.91
C PRO A 15 -23.75 52.80 -46.30
N ALA A 16 -22.98 52.55 -47.37
CA ALA A 16 -23.43 52.73 -48.75
C ALA A 16 -24.12 51.48 -49.32
N SER A 17 -23.65 50.28 -48.97
CA SER A 17 -24.13 49.02 -49.59
C SER A 17 -24.79 48.05 -48.62
N GLY A 18 -24.70 48.28 -47.30
CA GLY A 18 -25.18 47.32 -46.30
C GLY A 18 -24.43 45.98 -46.27
N ALA A 19 -23.39 45.81 -47.09
CA ALA A 19 -22.58 44.59 -47.13
C ALA A 19 -21.59 44.54 -45.95
N PRO A 20 -21.19 43.35 -45.47
CA PRO A 20 -20.16 43.22 -44.45
C PRO A 20 -18.79 43.55 -45.07
N ILE A 21 -18.09 44.53 -44.49
CA ILE A 21 -16.75 44.96 -44.93
C ILE A 21 -15.65 44.22 -44.17
N GLY A 22 -15.96 43.83 -42.92
CA GLY A 22 -15.07 43.06 -42.05
C GLY A 22 -15.82 42.67 -40.79
N LEU A 23 -15.08 42.13 -39.84
CA LEU A 23 -15.62 41.60 -38.59
C LEU A 23 -15.04 42.33 -37.39
N GLY A 24 -15.67 42.12 -36.24
CA GLY A 24 -15.17 42.51 -34.93
C GLY A 24 -15.72 41.56 -33.89
N PHE A 25 -15.38 41.82 -32.63
CA PHE A 25 -15.93 41.06 -31.52
C PHE A 25 -16.09 41.88 -30.25
N VAL A 26 -17.06 41.49 -29.44
CA VAL A 26 -17.41 42.12 -28.18
C VAL A 26 -16.44 41.69 -27.08
N VAL A 27 -15.86 42.66 -26.37
CA VAL A 27 -14.80 42.45 -25.38
C VAL A 27 -15.18 42.94 -23.97
N GLY A 28 -16.39 43.46 -23.79
CA GLY A 28 -16.95 43.95 -22.53
C GLY A 28 -18.41 44.31 -22.71
N ASP A 29 -19.01 45.05 -21.78
CA ASP A 29 -20.47 45.31 -21.78
C ASP A 29 -20.95 46.20 -22.94
N ARG A 30 -20.03 46.92 -23.61
CA ARG A 30 -20.33 47.84 -24.71
C ARG A 30 -19.14 48.11 -25.65
N TYR A 31 -18.09 47.30 -25.53
CA TYR A 31 -16.82 47.51 -26.21
C TYR A 31 -16.64 46.46 -27.30
N ILE A 32 -16.18 46.90 -28.46
CA ILE A 32 -15.97 46.07 -29.64
C ILE A 32 -14.57 46.35 -30.18
N VAL A 33 -13.86 45.30 -30.58
CA VAL A 33 -12.53 45.39 -31.20
C VAL A 33 -12.62 44.95 -32.67
N THR A 34 -11.87 45.62 -33.54
CA THR A 34 -11.74 45.28 -34.96
C THR A 34 -10.41 45.82 -35.52
N CYS A 35 -10.15 45.59 -36.81
CA CYS A 35 -9.01 46.18 -37.51
C CYS A 35 -9.26 47.65 -37.90
N ALA A 36 -8.22 48.48 -37.81
CA ALA A 36 -8.32 49.89 -38.18
C ALA A 36 -8.65 50.08 -39.67
N HIS A 37 -8.10 49.24 -40.56
CA HIS A 37 -8.43 49.32 -41.98
C HIS A 37 -9.90 48.98 -42.29
N VAL A 38 -10.54 48.13 -41.46
CA VAL A 38 -11.97 47.80 -41.60
C VAL A 38 -12.82 49.02 -41.25
N VAL A 39 -12.45 49.75 -40.19
CA VAL A 39 -13.11 51.00 -39.81
C VAL A 39 -12.91 52.08 -40.88
N ASN A 40 -11.71 52.23 -41.43
CA ASN A 40 -11.46 53.18 -42.53
C ASN A 40 -12.36 52.86 -43.74
N ALA A 41 -12.45 51.59 -44.13
CA ALA A 41 -13.31 51.17 -45.22
C ALA A 41 -14.80 51.40 -44.92
N ALA A 42 -15.26 51.16 -43.68
CA ALA A 42 -16.63 51.44 -43.26
C ALA A 42 -16.97 52.94 -43.29
N LEU A 43 -15.99 53.82 -43.10
CA LEU A 43 -16.15 55.27 -43.18
C LEU A 43 -15.88 55.84 -44.59
N GLY A 44 -15.64 54.99 -45.59
CA GLY A 44 -15.32 55.42 -46.96
C GLY A 44 -13.95 56.10 -47.11
N ARG A 45 -13.02 55.87 -46.17
CA ARG A 45 -11.65 56.38 -46.18
C ARG A 45 -10.71 55.38 -46.85
N GLU A 46 -9.54 55.84 -47.28
CA GLU A 46 -8.47 54.95 -47.74
C GLU A 46 -8.06 53.96 -46.63
N LYS A 47 -7.81 52.69 -46.99
CA LYS A 47 -7.56 51.60 -46.02
C LYS A 47 -6.44 51.92 -45.02
N HIS A 48 -5.37 52.56 -45.49
CA HIS A 48 -4.18 52.88 -44.71
C HIS A 48 -4.18 54.32 -44.16
N HIS A 49 -5.35 54.98 -44.12
CA HIS A 49 -5.46 56.33 -43.59
C HIS A 49 -5.09 56.38 -42.11
N ARG A 50 -4.10 57.22 -41.77
CA ARG A 50 -3.45 57.22 -40.45
C ARG A 50 -4.20 58.03 -39.39
N GLU A 51 -4.75 59.19 -39.76
CA GLU A 51 -5.40 60.05 -38.78
C GLU A 51 -6.66 59.38 -38.20
N ARG A 52 -6.86 59.55 -36.90
CA ARG A 52 -8.04 59.07 -36.20
C ARG A 52 -9.31 59.66 -36.83
N PRO A 53 -10.37 58.86 -37.05
CA PRO A 53 -11.67 59.40 -37.45
C PRO A 53 -12.19 60.47 -36.47
N HIS A 54 -12.86 61.51 -36.98
CA HIS A 54 -13.46 62.54 -36.14
C HIS A 54 -14.47 61.95 -35.14
N ASP A 55 -14.64 62.56 -33.97
CA ASP A 55 -15.50 62.04 -32.88
C ASP A 55 -17.00 61.88 -33.25
N GLY A 56 -17.44 62.60 -34.28
CA GLY A 56 -18.78 62.47 -34.86
C GLY A 56 -18.98 61.25 -35.77
N ALA A 57 -17.90 60.58 -36.19
CA ALA A 57 -17.97 59.41 -37.05
C ALA A 57 -18.73 58.27 -36.36
N ARG A 58 -19.57 57.56 -37.12
CA ARG A 58 -20.37 56.42 -36.65
C ARG A 58 -20.09 55.22 -37.53
N VAL A 59 -19.77 54.10 -36.89
CA VAL A 59 -19.57 52.80 -37.52
C VAL A 59 -20.76 51.92 -37.18
N GLN A 60 -21.41 51.34 -38.19
CA GLN A 60 -22.51 50.41 -37.99
C GLN A 60 -22.00 48.98 -37.77
N VAL A 61 -22.50 48.35 -36.72
CA VAL A 61 -22.11 47.00 -36.29
C VAL A 61 -23.36 46.14 -36.15
N GLU A 62 -23.31 44.92 -36.66
CA GLU A 62 -24.43 43.97 -36.70
C GLU A 62 -24.05 42.64 -36.02
N PHE A 63 -24.95 42.09 -35.19
CA PHE A 63 -24.76 40.83 -34.47
C PHE A 63 -25.25 39.64 -35.31
N VAL A 64 -24.47 39.30 -36.34
CA VAL A 64 -24.84 38.42 -37.45
C VAL A 64 -25.11 36.94 -37.09
N LEU A 65 -24.69 36.47 -35.91
CA LEU A 65 -24.82 35.05 -35.51
C LEU A 65 -25.87 34.81 -34.41
N LEU A 66 -26.56 35.84 -33.93
CA LEU A 66 -27.71 35.70 -33.03
C LEU A 66 -28.97 35.38 -33.87
N GLY A 67 -29.42 34.13 -33.81
CA GLY A 67 -30.34 33.52 -34.80
C GLY A 67 -31.70 34.18 -35.04
N ASP A 68 -32.19 34.00 -36.27
CA ASP A 68 -33.57 34.10 -36.83
C ASP A 68 -34.52 35.21 -36.35
N ILE A 69 -34.00 36.37 -35.97
CA ILE A 69 -34.80 37.60 -35.95
C ILE A 69 -34.54 38.32 -37.28
N ASP A 70 -35.60 38.54 -38.07
CA ASP A 70 -35.53 39.33 -39.31
C ASP A 70 -34.79 40.65 -39.07
N GLY A 71 -33.55 40.72 -39.58
CA GLY A 71 -32.59 41.79 -39.32
C GLY A 71 -31.84 41.60 -38.00
N ALA A 72 -30.60 41.10 -38.08
CA ALA A 72 -29.73 41.08 -36.91
C ALA A 72 -29.58 42.52 -36.33
N PRO A 73 -29.61 42.68 -35.00
CA PRO A 73 -29.70 43.99 -34.37
C PRO A 73 -28.48 44.84 -34.72
N LEU A 74 -28.73 45.96 -35.43
CA LEU A 74 -27.73 46.96 -35.76
C LEU A 74 -27.48 47.89 -34.57
N ARG A 75 -26.22 48.30 -34.38
CA ARG A 75 -25.78 49.26 -33.37
C ARG A 75 -24.84 50.28 -33.99
N ASN A 76 -24.97 51.53 -33.57
CA ASN A 76 -24.03 52.57 -33.94
C ASN A 76 -22.91 52.65 -32.90
N CYS A 77 -21.68 52.69 -33.38
CA CYS A 77 -20.50 52.79 -32.53
C CYS A 77 -19.68 54.04 -32.85
N ARG A 78 -19.05 54.63 -31.83
CA ARG A 78 -17.99 55.65 -32.00
C ARG A 78 -16.61 55.01 -31.88
N VAL A 79 -15.61 55.60 -32.52
CA VAL A 79 -14.21 55.15 -32.43
C VAL A 79 -13.58 55.69 -31.15
N ALA A 80 -13.13 54.79 -30.27
CA ALA A 80 -12.54 55.12 -28.97
C ALA A 80 -11.02 54.88 -28.91
N ALA A 81 -10.53 53.83 -29.58
CA ALA A 81 -9.10 53.54 -29.70
C ALA A 81 -8.71 53.38 -31.18
N TRP A 82 -7.48 53.75 -31.54
CA TRP A 82 -7.05 53.84 -32.93
C TRP A 82 -5.54 53.62 -33.08
N ASP A 83 -5.14 52.55 -33.76
CA ASP A 83 -3.75 52.22 -34.10
C ASP A 83 -3.65 51.55 -35.49
N PRO A 84 -3.59 52.34 -36.57
CA PRO A 84 -3.61 51.84 -37.95
C PRO A 84 -2.26 51.24 -38.40
N PRO A 85 -2.24 50.39 -39.46
CA PRO A 85 -1.01 49.75 -39.93
C PRO A 85 0.02 50.76 -40.48
N GLU A 86 1.31 50.56 -40.20
CA GLU A 86 2.42 51.36 -40.73
C GLU A 86 2.76 50.99 -42.19
N GLY A 87 1.84 51.22 -43.13
CA GLY A 87 2.10 50.98 -44.56
C GLY A 87 2.45 49.52 -44.93
N SER A 88 2.82 49.30 -46.20
CA SER A 88 3.06 47.95 -46.74
C SER A 88 4.38 47.37 -46.26
N GLY A 89 4.36 46.63 -45.14
CA GLY A 89 5.41 45.65 -44.86
C GLY A 89 5.74 45.38 -43.40
N THR A 90 5.68 46.36 -42.49
CA THR A 90 6.06 46.16 -41.08
C THR A 90 5.53 47.28 -40.18
N SER A 91 5.19 46.90 -38.93
CA SER A 91 5.11 47.71 -37.69
C SER A 91 3.90 48.61 -37.35
N GLY A 92 2.69 48.35 -37.84
CA GLY A 92 1.47 48.84 -37.16
C GLY A 92 0.55 47.69 -36.75
N ARG A 93 -0.07 47.76 -35.57
CA ARG A 93 -0.87 46.65 -34.99
C ARG A 93 -2.23 46.47 -35.65
N ASP A 94 -2.68 47.45 -36.45
CA ASP A 94 -3.96 47.45 -37.17
C ASP A 94 -5.16 47.16 -36.25
N VAL A 95 -5.29 47.95 -35.18
CA VAL A 95 -6.32 47.79 -34.15
C VAL A 95 -7.19 49.05 -34.06
N ALA A 96 -8.50 48.87 -33.96
CA ALA A 96 -9.45 49.91 -33.61
C ALA A 96 -10.43 49.43 -32.54
N GLY A 97 -10.68 50.30 -31.57
CA GLY A 97 -11.65 50.10 -30.51
C GLY A 97 -12.92 50.90 -30.76
N LEU A 98 -14.07 50.25 -30.64
CA LEU A 98 -15.40 50.80 -30.88
C LEU A 98 -16.23 50.75 -29.59
N VAL A 99 -17.00 51.80 -29.33
CA VAL A 99 -17.93 51.90 -28.20
C VAL A 99 -19.34 52.10 -28.72
N VAL A 100 -20.27 51.24 -28.31
CA VAL A 100 -21.71 51.38 -28.64
C VAL A 100 -22.25 52.68 -28.04
N VAL A 101 -22.99 53.48 -28.83
CA VAL A 101 -23.52 54.79 -28.43
C VAL A 101 -25.04 54.86 -28.60
N GLY A 102 -25.73 55.65 -27.75
CA GLY A 102 -27.16 55.96 -27.91
C GLY A 102 -28.11 55.37 -26.86
N GLY A 103 -27.62 54.86 -25.72
CA GLY A 103 -28.47 54.16 -24.73
C GLY A 103 -28.79 52.72 -25.11
N ASP A 104 -28.34 52.29 -26.29
CA ASP A 104 -28.47 50.92 -26.77
C ASP A 104 -27.57 49.98 -25.96
N THR A 105 -28.18 49.02 -25.26
CA THR A 105 -27.45 47.89 -24.67
C THR A 105 -27.10 46.86 -25.73
N LEU A 106 -26.17 45.96 -25.38
CA LEU A 106 -25.96 44.73 -26.16
C LEU A 106 -27.29 43.98 -26.34
N PRO A 107 -27.55 43.40 -27.52
CA PRO A 107 -28.73 42.58 -27.75
C PRO A 107 -28.85 41.43 -26.75
N VAL A 108 -30.06 40.94 -26.50
CA VAL A 108 -30.28 39.74 -25.70
C VAL A 108 -29.58 38.54 -26.38
N GLY A 109 -28.74 37.83 -25.65
CA GLY A 109 -27.90 36.75 -26.18
C GLY A 109 -26.51 37.19 -26.63
N ALA A 110 -26.27 38.50 -26.79
CA ALA A 110 -24.92 39.03 -26.98
C ALA A 110 -24.19 39.15 -25.64
N GLY A 111 -22.88 38.97 -25.65
CA GLY A 111 -22.05 39.18 -24.46
C GLY A 111 -20.57 39.23 -24.79
N ALA A 112 -19.75 39.57 -23.80
CA ALA A 112 -18.31 39.67 -23.98
C ALA A 112 -17.67 38.30 -24.21
N ALA A 113 -16.75 38.23 -25.17
CA ALA A 113 -15.85 37.11 -25.35
C ALA A 113 -14.97 36.96 -24.11
N ARG A 114 -14.65 35.71 -23.72
CA ARG A 114 -13.53 35.46 -22.82
C ARG A 114 -12.24 35.76 -23.57
N LEU A 115 -11.36 36.56 -22.97
CA LEU A 115 -10.16 37.05 -23.63
C LEU A 115 -8.95 36.37 -23.01
N VAL A 116 -8.17 35.63 -23.80
CA VAL A 116 -6.96 34.92 -23.34
C VAL A 116 -5.78 35.31 -24.20
N ASP A 117 -4.63 35.56 -23.61
CA ASP A 117 -3.43 35.86 -24.41
C ASP A 117 -2.76 34.57 -24.94
N ALA A 118 -2.57 34.46 -26.26
CA ALA A 118 -1.98 33.27 -26.88
C ALA A 118 -0.44 33.25 -26.90
N ARG A 119 0.27 34.30 -26.45
CA ARG A 119 1.74 34.36 -26.54
C ARG A 119 2.49 33.41 -25.60
N ILE A 120 1.84 32.89 -24.56
CA ILE A 120 2.44 31.98 -23.58
C ILE A 120 1.39 30.88 -23.29
N GLY A 121 1.78 29.60 -23.32
CA GLY A 121 0.96 28.51 -22.77
C GLY A 121 -0.01 27.76 -23.69
N GLN A 122 -0.22 28.17 -24.96
CA GLN A 122 -0.88 27.29 -25.93
C GLN A 122 0.16 26.40 -26.63
N ALA A 123 -0.13 25.10 -26.66
CA ALA A 123 0.73 24.12 -27.34
C ALA A 123 0.89 24.52 -28.83
N PRO A 124 2.08 24.38 -29.42
CA PRO A 124 2.24 24.41 -30.87
C PRO A 124 1.18 23.51 -31.51
N ASP A 125 0.55 23.98 -32.58
CA ASP A 125 -0.53 23.33 -33.33
C ASP A 125 -1.92 23.30 -32.67
N ALA A 126 -2.17 24.14 -31.65
CA ALA A 126 -3.51 24.34 -31.09
C ALA A 126 -4.53 24.72 -32.19
N GLN A 127 -5.68 24.05 -32.19
CA GLN A 127 -6.74 24.29 -33.17
C GLN A 127 -7.57 25.52 -32.80
N VAL A 128 -7.79 26.39 -33.79
CA VAL A 128 -8.58 27.61 -33.65
C VAL A 128 -9.55 27.75 -34.80
N SER A 129 -10.66 28.45 -34.54
CA SER A 129 -11.71 28.74 -35.51
C SER A 129 -11.83 30.24 -35.74
N VAL A 130 -12.06 30.64 -36.98
CA VAL A 130 -12.35 32.02 -37.37
C VAL A 130 -13.61 32.07 -38.23
N PHE A 131 -14.44 33.07 -38.03
CA PHE A 131 -15.61 33.34 -38.89
C PHE A 131 -15.25 34.42 -39.92
N GLY A 132 -15.86 34.40 -41.11
CA GLY A 132 -15.56 35.35 -42.17
C GLY A 132 -16.56 35.30 -43.32
N TYR A 133 -16.47 36.28 -44.21
CA TYR A 133 -17.24 36.34 -45.45
C TYR A 133 -16.30 36.13 -46.65
N PRO A 134 -15.94 34.86 -46.98
CA PRO A 134 -14.95 34.55 -48.00
C PRO A 134 -15.40 35.00 -49.39
N SER A 135 -14.44 35.46 -50.19
CA SER A 135 -14.65 35.72 -51.62
C SER A 135 -14.63 34.45 -52.48
N THR A 136 -14.11 33.33 -51.98
CA THR A 136 -13.92 32.08 -52.75
C THR A 136 -14.02 30.83 -51.87
N PRO A 137 -15.02 29.94 -52.06
CA PRO A 137 -16.25 30.15 -52.83
C PRO A 137 -17.05 31.35 -52.29
N ASP A 138 -17.77 32.06 -53.16
CA ASP A 138 -18.46 33.30 -52.80
C ASP A 138 -19.56 33.05 -51.74
N ARG A 139 -19.35 33.57 -50.53
CA ARG A 139 -20.32 33.50 -49.42
C ARG A 139 -20.52 34.85 -48.75
N ARG A 140 -20.52 35.94 -49.54
CA ARG A 140 -20.68 37.32 -49.05
C ARG A 140 -21.88 37.55 -48.13
N ASP A 141 -22.96 36.78 -48.27
CA ASP A 141 -24.19 37.00 -47.50
C ASP A 141 -24.40 36.01 -46.34
N LYS A 142 -23.79 34.82 -46.39
CA LYS A 142 -24.02 33.73 -45.40
C LYS A 142 -22.87 33.52 -44.42
N GLY A 143 -21.67 34.00 -44.74
CA GLY A 143 -20.46 33.77 -43.96
C GLY A 143 -20.04 32.30 -43.91
N ALA A 144 -18.85 32.05 -43.34
CA ALA A 144 -18.32 30.70 -43.17
C ALA A 144 -17.25 30.62 -42.08
N TRP A 145 -17.22 29.50 -41.38
CA TRP A 145 -16.15 29.13 -40.45
C TRP A 145 -14.95 28.54 -41.19
N ALA A 146 -13.75 28.87 -40.74
CA ALA A 146 -12.50 28.24 -41.14
C ALA A 146 -11.73 27.78 -39.90
N THR A 147 -11.09 26.61 -39.98
CA THR A 147 -10.28 26.03 -38.91
C THR A 147 -8.80 26.13 -39.27
N CYS A 148 -8.00 26.65 -38.34
CA CYS A 148 -6.56 26.86 -38.50
C CYS A 148 -5.81 26.25 -37.31
N SER A 149 -4.50 26.06 -37.44
CA SER A 149 -3.60 25.68 -36.33
C SER A 149 -2.62 26.81 -36.02
N ILE A 150 -2.37 27.07 -34.74
CA ILE A 150 -1.38 28.06 -34.30
C ILE A 150 0.02 27.48 -34.43
N ARG A 151 0.92 28.11 -35.20
CA ARG A 151 2.33 27.69 -35.29
C ARG A 151 3.24 28.33 -34.26
N GLY A 152 2.87 29.52 -33.78
CA GLY A 152 3.64 30.28 -32.79
C GLY A 152 3.75 31.76 -33.15
N SER A 153 4.56 32.47 -32.37
CA SER A 153 4.82 33.90 -32.59
C SER A 153 5.90 34.10 -33.66
N VAL A 154 5.71 35.06 -34.54
CA VAL A 154 6.63 35.45 -35.62
C VAL A 154 7.16 36.87 -35.36
N GLY A 155 8.24 37.26 -36.05
CA GLY A 155 8.82 38.60 -35.96
C GLY A 155 7.77 39.71 -36.09
N GLY A 156 7.85 40.73 -35.22
CA GLY A 156 6.84 41.78 -35.11
C GLY A 156 5.70 41.50 -34.13
N GLY A 157 5.73 40.35 -33.41
CA GLY A 157 4.79 40.05 -32.33
C GLY A 157 3.44 39.48 -32.77
N LEU A 158 3.31 39.07 -34.04
CA LEU A 158 2.12 38.42 -34.59
C LEU A 158 2.14 36.91 -34.39
N ILE A 159 0.97 36.28 -34.42
CA ILE A 159 0.80 34.83 -34.38
C ILE A 159 0.55 34.32 -35.80
N GLN A 160 1.33 33.32 -36.24
CA GLN A 160 1.09 32.64 -37.51
C GLN A 160 0.05 31.53 -37.35
N LEU A 161 -0.89 31.52 -38.29
CA LEU A 161 -1.95 30.53 -38.43
C LEU A 161 -1.76 29.78 -39.75
N ASP A 162 -1.67 28.45 -39.66
CA ASP A 162 -1.62 27.57 -40.82
C ASP A 162 -3.00 26.98 -41.10
N ALA A 163 -3.41 26.99 -42.37
CA ALA A 163 -4.59 26.28 -42.82
C ALA A 163 -4.28 24.79 -42.96
N ARG A 164 -5.14 23.92 -42.42
CA ARG A 164 -4.97 22.47 -42.57
C ARG A 164 -5.11 22.08 -44.06
N ALA A 165 -4.23 21.21 -44.55
CA ALA A 165 -4.22 20.77 -45.95
C ALA A 165 -5.58 20.19 -46.42
N GLU A 166 -6.37 19.64 -45.48
CA GLU A 166 -7.68 19.01 -45.72
C GLU A 166 -8.90 19.91 -45.40
N ALA A 167 -8.70 21.13 -44.89
CA ALA A 167 -9.82 22.01 -44.55
C ALA A 167 -10.46 22.61 -45.83
N ALA A 168 -11.80 22.50 -45.94
CA ALA A 168 -12.56 22.97 -47.10
C ALA A 168 -12.54 24.50 -47.30
N LEU A 169 -12.25 25.27 -46.25
CA LEU A 169 -12.22 26.74 -46.26
C LEU A 169 -10.99 27.23 -45.48
N ARG A 170 -10.22 28.13 -46.11
CA ARG A 170 -9.00 28.73 -45.54
C ARG A 170 -9.26 30.18 -45.14
N ALA A 171 -8.55 30.66 -44.12
CA ALA A 171 -8.55 32.07 -43.76
C ALA A 171 -8.04 32.91 -44.94
N GLN A 172 -8.85 33.85 -45.41
CA GLN A 172 -8.61 34.65 -46.62
C GLN A 172 -9.16 36.07 -46.44
N PRO A 173 -8.96 37.00 -47.40
CA PRO A 173 -9.60 38.32 -47.34
C PRO A 173 -11.13 38.20 -47.18
N GLY A 174 -11.68 38.94 -46.21
CA GLY A 174 -13.08 38.79 -45.75
C GLY A 174 -13.21 38.25 -44.32
N TYR A 175 -12.11 37.81 -43.70
CA TYR A 175 -12.03 37.42 -42.29
C TYR A 175 -11.38 38.50 -41.40
N SER A 176 -10.98 39.64 -41.96
CA SER A 176 -10.29 40.72 -41.22
C SER A 176 -11.11 41.23 -40.04
N GLY A 177 -10.47 41.37 -38.88
CA GLY A 177 -11.08 41.79 -37.62
C GLY A 177 -11.84 40.70 -36.88
N SER A 178 -11.91 39.48 -37.44
CA SER A 178 -12.52 38.33 -36.79
C SER A 178 -11.71 37.91 -35.56
N PRO A 179 -12.36 37.54 -34.43
CA PRO A 179 -11.64 36.91 -33.33
C PRO A 179 -11.10 35.55 -33.78
N VAL A 180 -9.86 35.27 -33.41
CA VAL A 180 -9.31 33.91 -33.42
C VAL A 180 -9.87 33.21 -32.20
N VAL A 181 -10.79 32.27 -32.40
CA VAL A 181 -11.50 31.58 -31.32
C VAL A 181 -10.82 30.25 -31.04
N ALA A 182 -10.31 30.10 -29.82
CA ALA A 182 -9.98 28.80 -29.25
C ALA A 182 -11.14 28.33 -28.39
N THR A 183 -11.47 27.05 -28.47
CA THR A 183 -12.43 26.42 -27.56
C THR A 183 -11.63 25.58 -26.59
N ASP A 184 -11.80 25.84 -25.29
CA ASP A 184 -11.27 25.01 -24.22
C ASP A 184 -12.41 24.60 -23.27
N ARG A 185 -12.10 23.86 -22.21
CA ARG A 185 -13.06 23.39 -21.20
C ARG A 185 -13.90 24.47 -20.52
N TRP A 186 -13.48 25.74 -20.53
CA TRP A 186 -14.24 26.88 -19.99
C TRP A 186 -15.08 27.59 -21.06
N GLY A 187 -15.09 27.08 -22.29
CA GLY A 187 -15.86 27.55 -23.43
C GLY A 187 -15.03 28.36 -24.42
N ASP A 188 -15.71 29.05 -25.33
CA ASP A 188 -15.05 29.84 -26.37
C ASP A 188 -14.28 31.03 -25.78
N ALA A 189 -13.01 31.16 -26.17
CA ALA A 189 -12.18 32.31 -25.90
C ALA A 189 -11.62 32.90 -27.19
N ALA A 190 -11.63 34.24 -27.27
CA ALA A 190 -10.81 34.95 -28.23
C ALA A 190 -9.36 34.91 -27.75
N VAL A 191 -8.44 34.50 -28.63
CA VAL A 191 -6.99 34.43 -28.36
C VAL A 191 -6.18 35.43 -29.17
N GLY A 192 -6.81 36.03 -30.16
CA GLY A 192 -6.25 37.08 -31.00
C GLY A 192 -7.30 37.65 -31.94
N MET A 193 -6.86 38.57 -32.79
CA MET A 193 -7.68 39.18 -33.85
C MET A 193 -6.99 38.99 -35.20
N LEU A 194 -7.70 38.49 -36.21
CA LEU A 194 -7.12 38.28 -37.53
C LEU A 194 -6.88 39.62 -38.25
N ALA A 195 -5.63 39.91 -38.65
CA ALA A 195 -5.26 41.17 -39.29
C ALA A 195 -4.87 41.03 -40.77
N ILE A 196 -4.08 40.00 -41.13
CA ILE A 196 -3.54 39.84 -42.49
C ILE A 196 -3.78 38.41 -42.99
N ALA A 197 -4.45 38.28 -44.14
CA ALA A 197 -4.46 37.06 -44.94
C ALA A 197 -3.84 37.39 -46.31
N SER A 198 -2.67 36.84 -46.61
CA SER A 198 -1.93 37.18 -47.84
C SER A 198 -2.72 36.86 -49.11
N ARG A 199 -2.62 37.74 -50.11
CA ARG A 199 -3.02 37.45 -51.50
C ARG A 199 -1.76 37.18 -52.34
N GLY A 200 -1.43 35.90 -52.53
CA GLY A 200 -0.53 35.43 -53.59
C GLY A 200 0.73 34.72 -53.10
N GLY A 201 0.93 33.48 -53.59
CA GLY A 201 2.14 32.66 -53.37
C GLY A 201 1.84 31.29 -52.78
N VAL A 202 2.70 30.30 -53.07
CA VAL A 202 2.52 28.85 -52.82
C VAL A 202 2.38 28.47 -51.32
N ALA A 203 2.66 29.39 -50.40
CA ALA A 203 2.26 29.32 -48.99
C ALA A 203 1.36 30.53 -48.65
N GLN A 204 0.10 30.27 -48.33
CA GLN A 204 -0.90 31.27 -47.95
C GLN A 204 -0.97 31.38 -46.43
N ASP A 205 -0.08 32.17 -45.83
CA ASP A 205 -0.01 32.30 -44.38
C ASP A 205 -1.01 33.36 -43.87
N ALA A 206 -1.70 33.04 -42.78
CA ALA A 206 -2.61 33.96 -42.10
C ALA A 206 -1.99 34.43 -40.77
N TYR A 207 -2.14 35.70 -40.44
CA TYR A 207 -1.55 36.31 -39.25
C TYR A 207 -2.60 36.95 -38.35
N ALA A 208 -2.48 36.68 -37.05
CA ALA A 208 -3.31 37.25 -36.01
C ALA A 208 -2.52 38.14 -35.06
N VAL A 209 -3.14 39.22 -34.63
CA VAL A 209 -2.64 40.13 -33.59
C VAL A 209 -3.03 39.53 -32.24
N PRO A 210 -2.08 39.20 -31.35
CA PRO A 210 -2.40 38.66 -30.03
C PRO A 210 -3.14 39.67 -29.17
N LEU A 211 -3.99 39.19 -28.26
CA LEU A 211 -4.84 40.07 -27.45
C LEU A 211 -4.09 41.02 -26.53
N SER A 212 -2.87 40.71 -26.13
CA SER A 212 -2.04 41.64 -25.36
C SER A 212 -1.53 42.82 -26.20
N GLU A 213 -1.32 42.66 -27.52
CA GLU A 213 -1.04 43.78 -28.42
C GLU A 213 -2.31 44.62 -28.63
N VAL A 214 -3.48 43.98 -28.76
CA VAL A 214 -4.78 44.66 -28.81
C VAL A 214 -5.03 45.44 -27.52
N ALA A 215 -4.77 44.84 -26.36
CA ALA A 215 -4.94 45.48 -25.06
C ALA A 215 -3.97 46.63 -24.84
N ALA A 216 -2.75 46.57 -25.40
CA ALA A 216 -1.81 47.68 -25.36
C ALA A 216 -2.30 48.91 -26.14
N VAL A 217 -3.15 48.73 -27.16
CA VAL A 217 -3.80 49.84 -27.90
C VAL A 217 -4.97 50.44 -27.12
N TRP A 218 -5.68 49.63 -26.33
CA TRP A 218 -6.80 50.10 -25.51
C TRP A 218 -6.75 49.62 -24.05
N PRO A 219 -5.76 50.08 -23.25
CA PRO A 219 -5.52 49.54 -21.90
C PRO A 219 -6.69 49.75 -20.95
N GLU A 220 -7.38 50.89 -21.06
CA GLU A 220 -8.51 51.27 -20.21
C GLU A 220 -9.71 50.29 -20.34
N ALA A 221 -9.94 49.76 -21.54
CA ALA A 221 -11.06 48.84 -21.78
C ALA A 221 -10.66 47.37 -21.64
N LEU A 222 -9.40 47.02 -21.98
CA LEU A 222 -8.99 45.63 -22.17
C LEU A 222 -7.94 45.13 -21.16
N GLY A 223 -7.15 46.01 -20.56
CA GLY A 223 -5.95 45.62 -19.80
C GLY A 223 -6.23 44.68 -18.63
N ARG A 224 -7.39 44.81 -17.98
CA ARG A 224 -7.85 43.96 -16.87
C ARG A 224 -8.77 42.80 -17.31
N LEU A 225 -9.21 42.79 -18.56
CA LEU A 225 -10.13 41.77 -19.10
C LEU A 225 -9.40 40.64 -19.83
N VAL A 226 -8.22 40.91 -20.40
CA VAL A 226 -7.38 39.87 -21.02
C VAL A 226 -6.77 39.01 -19.91
N LEU A 227 -7.18 37.75 -19.87
CA LEU A 227 -6.63 36.75 -18.97
C LEU A 227 -5.20 36.42 -19.41
N PRO A 228 -4.23 36.54 -18.49
CA PRO A 228 -2.90 36.02 -18.73
C PRO A 228 -2.97 34.48 -18.80
N PRO A 229 -1.98 33.84 -19.42
CA PRO A 229 -1.90 32.38 -19.46
C PRO A 229 -1.83 31.77 -18.08
N CYS A 230 -2.52 30.63 -17.91
CA CYS A 230 -2.54 29.91 -16.64
C CYS A 230 -1.15 29.36 -16.33
N PRO A 231 -0.52 29.73 -15.19
CA PRO A 231 0.80 29.22 -14.81
C PRO A 231 0.73 27.82 -14.20
N TYR A 232 -0.45 27.38 -13.77
CA TYR A 232 -0.69 26.07 -13.14
C TYR A 232 -0.99 24.98 -14.18
N ARG A 233 -0.62 23.73 -13.85
CA ARG A 233 -0.65 22.59 -14.80
C ARG A 233 -1.76 21.58 -14.54
N GLY A 234 -2.60 21.82 -13.55
CA GLY A 234 -3.70 20.91 -13.19
C GLY A 234 -3.17 19.54 -12.74
N LEU A 235 -3.62 18.46 -13.38
CA LEU A 235 -3.12 17.10 -13.09
C LEU A 235 -1.85 16.74 -13.87
N GLN A 236 -1.25 17.67 -14.63
CA GLN A 236 -0.02 17.42 -15.38
C GLN A 236 1.23 17.74 -14.54
N ALA A 237 2.33 17.04 -14.85
CA ALA A 237 3.63 17.41 -14.33
C ALA A 237 4.15 18.68 -15.01
N PHE A 238 4.91 19.48 -14.26
CA PHE A 238 5.66 20.59 -14.81
C PHE A 238 6.79 20.10 -15.72
N THR A 239 7.10 20.88 -16.75
CA THR A 239 8.11 20.58 -17.77
C THR A 239 9.31 21.52 -17.68
N ALA A 240 10.38 21.24 -18.44
CA ALA A 240 11.54 22.12 -18.53
C ALA A 240 11.18 23.54 -19.03
N ALA A 241 10.18 23.67 -19.91
CA ALA A 241 9.70 24.97 -20.39
C ALA A 241 9.04 25.79 -19.26
N ASP A 242 8.37 25.12 -18.33
CA ASP A 242 7.74 25.76 -17.17
C ASP A 242 8.78 26.32 -16.20
N ALA A 243 9.87 25.57 -15.98
CA ALA A 243 10.98 26.04 -15.16
C ALA A 243 11.67 27.27 -15.78
N GLN A 244 11.82 27.30 -17.11
CA GLN A 244 12.36 28.47 -17.83
C GLN A 244 11.43 29.68 -17.74
N ALA A 245 10.12 29.47 -17.68
CA ALA A 245 9.13 30.51 -17.46
C ALA A 245 9.08 31.00 -16.00
N GLY A 246 9.79 30.35 -15.07
CA GLY A 246 9.84 30.70 -13.66
C GLY A 246 8.62 30.28 -12.85
N VAL A 247 7.76 29.39 -13.39
CA VAL A 247 6.51 28.98 -12.71
C VAL A 247 6.69 27.74 -11.82
N PHE A 248 7.78 26.99 -11.96
CA PHE A 248 8.11 25.86 -11.07
C PHE A 248 8.91 26.34 -9.84
N VAL A 249 8.28 26.40 -8.68
CA VAL A 249 8.83 26.96 -7.43
C VAL A 249 8.67 26.03 -6.22
N GLY A 250 9.37 26.30 -5.12
CA GLY A 250 9.19 25.61 -3.83
C GLY A 250 9.97 24.30 -3.67
N ARG A 251 10.66 23.83 -4.72
CA ARG A 251 11.49 22.59 -4.73
C ARG A 251 12.97 22.86 -4.96
N GLU A 252 13.43 24.08 -4.76
CA GLU A 252 14.79 24.49 -5.14
C GLU A 252 15.88 23.71 -4.38
N ARG A 253 15.62 23.34 -3.12
CA ARG A 253 16.56 22.57 -2.29
C ARG A 253 16.68 21.13 -2.76
N GLU A 254 15.56 20.48 -3.07
CA GLU A 254 15.49 19.11 -3.56
C GLU A 254 16.10 18.99 -4.95
N VAL A 255 15.84 19.94 -5.85
CA VAL A 255 16.48 19.99 -7.18
C VAL A 255 18.00 20.07 -7.04
N LYS A 256 18.49 20.95 -6.14
CA LYS A 256 19.93 21.08 -5.90
C LYS A 256 20.53 19.76 -5.38
N ARG A 257 19.91 19.16 -4.36
CA ARG A 257 20.38 17.89 -3.77
C ARG A 257 20.37 16.75 -4.80
N LEU A 258 19.30 16.64 -5.59
CA LEU A 258 19.19 15.65 -6.66
C LEU A 258 20.27 15.83 -7.71
N ARG A 259 20.50 17.07 -8.17
CA ARG A 259 21.56 17.40 -9.13
C ARG A 259 22.94 17.01 -8.60
N ASP A 260 23.22 17.29 -7.33
CA ASP A 260 24.51 16.95 -6.70
C ASP A 260 24.70 15.43 -6.61
N MET A 261 23.65 14.69 -6.23
CA MET A 261 23.67 13.22 -6.22
C MET A 261 23.91 12.64 -7.62
N VAL A 262 23.19 13.11 -8.63
CA VAL A 262 23.33 12.63 -10.02
C VAL A 262 24.72 12.92 -10.58
N LYS A 263 25.40 13.99 -10.14
CA LYS A 263 26.80 14.22 -10.53
C LYS A 263 27.75 13.18 -9.94
N GLY A 264 27.57 12.85 -8.65
CA GLY A 264 28.46 11.95 -7.91
C GLY A 264 28.15 10.47 -8.05
N GLN A 265 26.92 10.11 -8.44
CA GLN A 265 26.45 8.73 -8.42
C GLN A 265 25.91 8.31 -9.80
N PRO A 266 26.17 7.07 -10.24
CA PRO A 266 25.69 6.53 -11.53
C PRO A 266 24.15 6.46 -11.59
N LEU A 267 23.54 6.04 -10.49
CA LEU A 267 22.15 5.70 -10.32
C LEU A 267 21.65 6.48 -9.11
N VAL A 268 20.53 7.17 -9.29
CA VAL A 268 19.80 7.81 -8.18
C VAL A 268 18.34 7.40 -8.27
N VAL A 269 17.76 6.95 -7.16
CA VAL A 269 16.34 6.62 -7.06
C VAL A 269 15.64 7.68 -6.24
N VAL A 270 14.70 8.40 -6.86
CA VAL A 270 13.87 9.42 -6.23
C VAL A 270 12.61 8.76 -5.69
N THR A 271 12.51 8.61 -4.38
CA THR A 271 11.40 7.94 -3.71
C THR A 271 10.46 8.96 -3.09
N GLY A 272 9.18 8.61 -2.91
CA GLY A 272 8.24 9.44 -2.15
C GLY A 272 6.79 9.06 -2.37
N PRO A 273 5.86 9.56 -1.55
CA PRO A 273 4.43 9.28 -1.69
C PRO A 273 3.88 9.68 -3.06
N SER A 274 2.74 9.10 -3.42
CA SER A 274 2.01 9.48 -4.64
C SER A 274 1.59 10.96 -4.58
N GLY A 275 1.64 11.65 -5.72
CA GLY A 275 1.29 13.07 -5.82
C GLY A 275 2.25 14.07 -5.16
N VAL A 276 3.42 13.67 -4.65
CA VAL A 276 4.37 14.60 -4.00
C VAL A 276 5.17 15.50 -4.97
N GLY A 277 4.98 15.30 -6.29
CA GLY A 277 5.65 16.08 -7.34
C GLY A 277 6.96 15.49 -7.87
N LYS A 278 7.21 14.17 -7.74
CA LYS A 278 8.42 13.49 -8.23
C LYS A 278 8.67 13.73 -9.73
N SER A 279 7.65 13.50 -10.57
CA SER A 279 7.75 13.71 -12.03
C SER A 279 8.06 15.16 -12.39
N SER A 280 7.46 16.12 -11.68
CA SER A 280 7.77 17.55 -11.85
C SER A 280 9.20 17.89 -11.39
N LEU A 281 9.66 17.29 -10.29
CA LEU A 281 11.03 17.47 -9.78
C LEU A 281 12.08 17.01 -10.80
N VAL A 282 11.84 15.88 -11.48
CA VAL A 282 12.78 15.38 -12.50
C VAL A 282 12.65 16.13 -13.84
N ALA A 283 11.43 16.40 -14.32
CA ALA A 283 11.19 17.01 -15.63
C ALA A 283 11.41 18.54 -15.65
N ALA A 284 10.92 19.27 -14.65
CA ALA A 284 11.09 20.72 -14.55
C ALA A 284 12.32 21.12 -13.73
N GLY A 285 12.73 20.30 -12.77
CA GLY A 285 13.89 20.60 -11.93
C GLY A 285 15.20 20.05 -12.49
N LEU A 286 15.33 18.72 -12.50
CA LEU A 286 16.59 18.04 -12.79
C LEU A 286 17.01 18.15 -14.26
N GLN A 287 16.10 17.84 -15.20
CA GLN A 287 16.41 17.82 -16.63
C GLN A 287 17.01 19.13 -17.16
N PRO A 288 16.41 20.32 -16.92
CA PRO A 288 17.04 21.58 -17.35
C PRO A 288 18.34 21.86 -16.61
N ALA A 289 18.46 21.50 -15.32
CA ALA A 289 19.68 21.69 -14.55
C ALA A 289 20.86 20.85 -15.08
N LEU A 290 20.61 19.60 -15.50
CA LEU A 290 21.59 18.75 -16.15
C LEU A 290 21.91 19.21 -17.57
N SER A 291 20.91 19.66 -18.32
CA SER A 291 21.13 20.22 -19.66
C SER A 291 22.04 21.46 -19.62
N ALA A 292 21.86 22.32 -18.61
CA ALA A 292 22.75 23.46 -18.35
C ALA A 292 24.18 23.04 -17.96
N ASP A 293 24.36 21.85 -17.39
CA ASP A 293 25.67 21.24 -17.11
C ASP A 293 26.27 20.50 -18.32
N GLY A 294 25.63 20.57 -19.49
CA GLY A 294 26.10 19.96 -20.73
C GLY A 294 25.74 18.48 -20.91
N TRP A 295 24.78 17.95 -20.13
CA TRP A 295 24.25 16.61 -20.34
C TRP A 295 23.17 16.58 -21.42
N SER A 296 23.14 15.52 -22.21
CA SER A 296 22.00 15.16 -23.06
C SER A 296 21.05 14.29 -22.24
N VAL A 297 19.82 14.77 -22.05
CA VAL A 297 18.85 14.15 -21.15
C VAL A 297 17.67 13.61 -21.96
N ALA A 298 17.27 12.36 -21.71
CA ALA A 298 16.03 11.80 -22.23
C ALA A 298 15.27 11.10 -21.11
N SER A 299 13.94 11.05 -21.24
CA SER A 299 13.04 10.43 -20.27
C SER A 299 12.28 9.27 -20.89
N PHE A 300 11.97 8.26 -20.10
CA PHE A 300 11.11 7.15 -20.50
C PHE A 300 10.18 6.74 -19.34
N ARG A 301 9.07 6.10 -19.68
CA ARG A 301 8.19 5.41 -18.73
C ARG A 301 8.28 3.91 -19.03
N PRO A 302 8.55 3.04 -18.05
CA PRO A 302 8.80 1.62 -18.32
C PRO A 302 7.59 0.90 -18.92
N GLY A 303 6.38 1.10 -18.38
CA GLY A 303 5.17 0.45 -18.87
C GLY A 303 5.28 -1.08 -18.97
N VAL A 304 4.50 -1.65 -19.88
CA VAL A 304 4.46 -3.10 -20.16
C VAL A 304 5.64 -3.60 -21.00
N THR A 305 6.28 -2.72 -21.78
CA THR A 305 7.42 -3.04 -22.66
C THR A 305 8.69 -2.26 -22.28
N PRO A 306 9.26 -2.50 -21.08
CA PRO A 306 10.29 -1.62 -20.50
C PRO A 306 11.58 -1.52 -21.31
N TYR A 307 11.95 -2.56 -22.05
CA TYR A 307 13.12 -2.52 -22.94
C TYR A 307 12.91 -1.62 -24.17
N GLU A 308 11.70 -1.56 -24.72
CA GLU A 308 11.37 -0.72 -25.88
C GLU A 308 11.35 0.76 -25.48
N SER A 309 10.83 1.07 -24.30
CA SER A 309 10.84 2.44 -23.76
C SER A 309 12.26 2.97 -23.55
N VAL A 310 13.16 2.15 -23.00
CA VAL A 310 14.59 2.51 -22.87
C VAL A 310 15.26 2.62 -24.25
N ALA A 311 14.96 1.71 -25.17
CA ALA A 311 15.48 1.74 -26.54
C ALA A 311 15.13 3.03 -27.26
N ARG A 312 13.86 3.46 -27.17
CA ARG A 312 13.38 4.73 -27.76
C ARG A 312 14.13 5.93 -27.17
N ALA A 313 14.23 6.02 -25.85
CA ALA A 313 14.93 7.13 -25.21
C ALA A 313 16.43 7.20 -25.57
N LEU A 314 17.10 6.05 -25.73
CA LEU A 314 18.50 6.02 -26.20
C LEU A 314 18.63 6.42 -27.68
N LEU A 315 17.70 6.00 -28.55
CA LEU A 315 17.67 6.40 -29.96
C LEU A 315 17.38 7.90 -30.11
N ASP A 316 16.53 8.48 -29.26
CA ASP A 316 16.27 9.93 -29.24
C ASP A 316 17.51 10.74 -28.85
N LEU A 317 18.36 10.21 -27.96
CA LEU A 317 19.65 10.81 -27.63
C LEU A 317 20.67 10.71 -28.78
N GLU A 318 20.64 9.62 -29.54
CA GLU A 318 21.51 9.38 -30.68
C GLU A 318 21.11 10.21 -31.91
N HIS A 319 19.80 10.30 -32.18
CA HIS A 319 19.21 10.99 -33.34
C HIS A 319 18.01 11.86 -32.93
N PRO A 320 18.25 13.06 -32.36
CA PRO A 320 17.17 13.93 -31.91
C PRO A 320 16.20 14.33 -33.03
N GLY A 321 14.91 14.12 -32.82
CA GLY A 321 13.85 14.51 -33.75
C GLY A 321 13.65 13.59 -34.97
N ALA A 322 14.31 12.43 -35.00
CA ALA A 322 14.07 11.40 -36.02
C ALA A 322 12.89 10.49 -35.63
N ASN A 323 12.08 10.10 -36.60
CA ASN A 323 11.11 9.02 -36.42
C ASN A 323 11.83 7.68 -36.58
N HIS A 324 11.90 6.88 -35.51
CA HIS A 324 12.55 5.57 -35.53
C HIS A 324 11.60 4.50 -36.07
N SER A 325 12.10 3.61 -36.93
CA SER A 325 11.32 2.47 -37.42
C SER A 325 11.09 1.44 -36.30
N LEU A 326 10.03 0.63 -36.43
CA LEU A 326 9.77 -0.48 -35.50
C LEU A 326 10.96 -1.46 -35.47
N GLU A 327 11.57 -1.75 -36.62
CA GLU A 327 12.77 -2.61 -36.69
C GLU A 327 13.96 -2.06 -35.91
N GLN A 328 14.18 -0.73 -35.92
CA GLN A 328 15.25 -0.10 -35.15
C GLN A 328 15.00 -0.19 -33.64
N LEU A 329 13.75 0.01 -33.22
CA LEU A 329 13.34 -0.13 -31.82
C LEU A 329 13.50 -1.57 -31.34
N ASP A 330 13.01 -2.54 -32.11
CA ASP A 330 13.12 -3.97 -31.80
C ASP A 330 14.57 -4.42 -31.70
N HIS A 331 15.40 -4.00 -32.67
CA HIS A 331 16.82 -4.33 -32.66
C HIS A 331 17.51 -3.76 -31.41
N ARG A 332 17.25 -2.50 -31.06
CA ARG A 332 17.85 -1.87 -29.87
C ARG A 332 17.35 -2.52 -28.57
N ALA A 333 16.08 -2.87 -28.49
CA ALA A 333 15.50 -3.58 -27.35
C ALA A 333 16.12 -4.98 -27.17
N GLN A 334 16.36 -5.72 -28.26
CA GLN A 334 17.08 -7.01 -28.22
C GLN A 334 18.52 -6.86 -27.72
N VAL A 335 19.23 -5.82 -28.17
CA VAL A 335 20.59 -5.52 -27.70
C VAL A 335 20.59 -5.17 -26.21
N LEU A 336 19.61 -4.41 -25.72
CA LEU A 336 19.47 -4.10 -24.29
C LEU A 336 19.21 -5.36 -23.44
N ARG A 337 18.39 -6.30 -23.92
CA ARG A 337 18.14 -7.60 -23.25
C ARG A 337 19.39 -8.48 -23.18
N LYS A 338 20.30 -8.34 -24.14
CA LYS A 338 21.52 -9.16 -24.24
C LYS A 338 22.71 -8.56 -23.49
N ASP A 339 22.96 -7.26 -23.72
CA ASP A 339 24.17 -6.58 -23.28
C ASP A 339 23.94 -5.72 -22.01
N GLY A 340 22.68 -5.47 -21.64
CA GLY A 340 22.30 -4.57 -20.54
C GLY A 340 22.35 -3.08 -20.90
N PHE A 341 21.82 -2.24 -20.02
CA PHE A 341 21.70 -0.79 -20.23
C PHE A 341 23.06 -0.08 -20.29
N TRP A 342 23.94 -0.32 -19.30
CA TRP A 342 25.19 0.43 -19.15
C TRP A 342 26.15 0.30 -20.34
N PRO A 343 26.42 -0.91 -20.88
CA PRO A 343 27.27 -1.05 -22.05
C PRO A 343 26.68 -0.40 -23.31
N VAL A 344 25.35 -0.47 -23.47
CA VAL A 344 24.66 0.16 -24.61
C VAL A 344 24.71 1.69 -24.50
N ALA A 345 24.37 2.24 -23.33
CA ALA A 345 24.41 3.68 -23.09
C ALA A 345 25.83 4.25 -23.22
N SER A 346 26.85 3.53 -22.75
CA SER A 346 28.26 3.95 -22.89
C SER A 346 28.70 3.99 -24.36
N ARG A 347 28.25 3.04 -25.19
CA ARG A 347 28.47 3.08 -26.65
C ARG A 347 27.81 4.31 -27.27
N VAL A 348 26.57 4.64 -26.89
CA VAL A 348 25.87 5.83 -27.40
C VAL A 348 26.59 7.11 -26.94
N ALA A 349 27.06 7.18 -25.69
CA ALA A 349 27.82 8.31 -25.17
C ALA A 349 29.13 8.51 -25.96
N LEU A 350 29.84 7.42 -26.25
CA LEU A 350 31.07 7.45 -27.05
C LEU A 350 30.81 7.87 -28.50
N LEU A 351 29.78 7.33 -29.15
CA LEU A 351 29.42 7.65 -30.54
C LEU A 351 28.97 9.10 -30.70
N THR A 352 28.20 9.61 -29.75
CA THR A 352 27.70 11.00 -29.78
C THR A 352 28.72 12.01 -29.26
N GLY A 353 29.71 11.56 -28.48
CA GLY A 353 30.65 12.42 -27.77
C GLY A 353 30.01 13.24 -26.65
N LYS A 354 28.84 12.84 -26.15
CA LYS A 354 28.04 13.57 -25.15
C LYS A 354 27.91 12.80 -23.86
N ARG A 355 27.74 13.53 -22.75
CA ARG A 355 27.35 12.95 -21.45
C ARG A 355 25.85 12.70 -21.47
N LEU A 356 25.41 11.50 -21.10
CA LEU A 356 24.03 11.05 -21.18
C LEU A 356 23.40 10.89 -19.80
N ALA A 357 22.20 11.41 -19.61
CA ALA A 357 21.38 11.14 -18.44
C ALA A 357 20.01 10.62 -18.89
N LEU A 358 19.64 9.44 -18.39
CA LEU A 358 18.32 8.84 -18.65
C LEU A 358 17.45 8.95 -17.40
N ILE A 359 16.22 9.41 -17.57
CA ILE A 359 15.23 9.57 -16.49
C ILE A 359 14.09 8.58 -16.70
N GLY A 360 14.00 7.57 -15.85
CA GLY A 360 12.85 6.66 -15.77
C GLY A 360 11.80 7.20 -14.80
N ASP A 361 10.66 7.66 -15.31
CA ASP A 361 9.53 8.11 -14.48
C ASP A 361 8.59 6.93 -14.17
N GLN A 362 7.96 6.95 -12.99
CA GLN A 362 7.02 5.93 -12.50
C GLN A 362 7.54 4.48 -12.58
N PHE A 363 8.69 4.22 -11.94
CA PHE A 363 9.37 2.92 -11.99
C PHE A 363 8.60 1.78 -11.31
N GLU A 364 7.63 2.09 -10.45
CA GLU A 364 6.72 1.12 -9.86
C GLU A 364 5.99 0.25 -10.91
N GLU A 365 5.83 0.75 -12.14
CA GLU A 365 5.21 -0.02 -13.23
C GLU A 365 5.97 -1.27 -13.61
N VAL A 366 7.29 -1.30 -13.43
CA VAL A 366 8.08 -2.51 -13.67
C VAL A 366 7.64 -3.63 -12.73
N LEU A 367 7.27 -3.27 -11.49
CA LEU A 367 6.85 -4.20 -10.45
C LEU A 367 5.37 -4.56 -10.56
N SER A 368 4.51 -3.63 -11.03
CA SER A 368 3.06 -3.86 -11.14
C SER A 368 2.61 -4.41 -12.48
N ALA A 369 3.30 -4.11 -13.58
CA ALA A 369 2.88 -4.48 -14.94
C ALA A 369 3.33 -5.89 -15.36
N SER A 370 4.28 -6.49 -14.63
CA SER A 370 4.70 -7.87 -14.87
C SER A 370 4.23 -8.78 -13.74
N PRO A 371 3.24 -9.66 -13.97
CA PRO A 371 2.88 -10.71 -13.02
C PRO A 371 4.01 -11.73 -12.78
N ASP A 372 5.07 -11.66 -13.58
CA ASP A 372 6.23 -12.54 -13.61
C ASP A 372 7.42 -11.81 -12.95
N THR A 373 7.62 -12.08 -11.66
CA THR A 373 8.69 -11.47 -10.85
C THR A 373 10.07 -11.73 -11.46
N GLU A 374 10.27 -12.82 -12.19
CA GLU A 374 11.54 -13.17 -12.83
C GLU A 374 11.84 -12.24 -14.01
N LYS A 375 10.83 -11.86 -14.81
CA LYS A 375 10.98 -10.87 -15.89
C LYS A 375 11.28 -9.47 -15.35
N ALA A 376 10.59 -9.06 -14.29
CA ALA A 376 10.85 -7.78 -13.63
C ALA A 376 12.28 -7.73 -13.06
N LEU A 377 12.70 -8.78 -12.36
CA LEU A 377 14.06 -8.94 -11.86
C LEU A 377 15.09 -8.91 -12.99
N GLY A 378 14.83 -9.64 -14.09
CA GLY A 378 15.70 -9.66 -15.26
C GLY A 378 15.88 -8.27 -15.89
N PHE A 379 14.82 -7.48 -16.03
CA PHE A 379 14.94 -6.09 -16.50
C PHE A 379 15.75 -5.21 -15.54
N LEU A 380 15.45 -5.28 -14.24
CA LEU A 380 16.16 -4.48 -13.22
C LEU A 380 17.64 -4.85 -13.12
N GLN A 381 17.99 -6.12 -13.28
CA GLN A 381 19.39 -6.57 -13.33
C GLN A 381 20.14 -6.00 -14.54
N HIS A 382 19.49 -5.94 -15.70
CA HIS A 382 20.08 -5.34 -16.91
C HIS A 382 20.17 -3.81 -16.83
N LEU A 383 19.29 -3.17 -16.06
CA LEU A 383 19.24 -1.72 -15.92
C LEU A 383 20.16 -1.19 -14.82
N PHE A 384 20.15 -1.80 -13.64
CA PHE A 384 20.92 -1.33 -12.49
C PHE A 384 22.36 -1.85 -12.54
N PRO A 385 23.36 -0.99 -12.29
CA PRO A 385 24.75 -1.39 -12.43
C PRO A 385 25.11 -2.45 -11.37
N PRO A 386 25.84 -3.52 -11.73
CA PRO A 386 26.41 -4.43 -10.75
C PRO A 386 27.39 -3.70 -9.81
N PRO A 387 27.63 -4.19 -8.57
CA PRO A 387 28.53 -3.56 -7.61
C PRO A 387 29.95 -3.33 -8.14
N ASP A 388 30.47 -4.29 -8.92
CA ASP A 388 31.88 -4.34 -9.35
C ASP A 388 32.12 -3.80 -10.77
N THR A 389 31.09 -3.25 -11.42
CA THR A 389 31.25 -2.75 -12.81
C THR A 389 31.88 -1.36 -12.82
N VAL A 390 32.96 -1.19 -13.59
CA VAL A 390 33.56 0.12 -13.86
C VAL A 390 32.51 0.98 -14.58
N GLN A 391 31.97 1.97 -13.88
CA GLN A 391 30.93 2.83 -14.40
C GLN A 391 31.50 3.96 -15.23
N ASP A 392 30.87 4.21 -16.38
CA ASP A 392 31.20 5.37 -17.21
C ASP A 392 30.76 6.67 -16.50
N ALA A 393 31.71 7.56 -16.25
CA ALA A 393 31.45 8.88 -15.67
C ALA A 393 30.52 9.75 -16.56
N ASN A 394 30.30 9.37 -17.81
CA ASN A 394 29.46 10.06 -18.78
C ASN A 394 28.03 9.50 -18.88
N VAL A 395 27.67 8.46 -18.14
CA VAL A 395 26.31 7.91 -18.17
C VAL A 395 25.66 8.01 -16.79
N ARG A 396 24.41 8.47 -16.72
CA ARG A 396 23.60 8.57 -15.50
C ARG A 396 22.22 8.01 -15.71
N LEU A 397 21.67 7.38 -14.67
CA LEU A 397 20.32 6.88 -14.62
C LEU A 397 19.61 7.45 -13.38
N VAL A 398 18.42 8.00 -13.57
CA VAL A 398 17.57 8.49 -12.48
C VAL A 398 16.22 7.81 -12.59
N CYS A 399 15.76 7.18 -11.52
CA CYS A 399 14.47 6.51 -11.50
C CYS A 399 13.57 7.16 -10.44
N THR A 400 12.31 7.43 -10.73
CA THR A 400 11.35 7.83 -9.69
C THR A 400 10.53 6.63 -9.24
N LEU A 401 10.37 6.42 -7.95
CA LEU A 401 9.61 5.30 -7.39
C LEU A 401 8.65 5.78 -6.31
N ARG A 402 7.48 5.16 -6.20
CA ARG A 402 6.62 5.32 -5.02
C ARG A 402 7.23 4.69 -3.78
N ALA A 403 7.11 5.39 -2.64
CA ALA A 403 7.63 4.89 -1.36
C ALA A 403 7.08 3.51 -0.98
N ASP A 404 5.83 3.23 -1.32
CA ASP A 404 5.15 1.95 -1.01
C ASP A 404 5.74 0.74 -1.75
N PHE A 405 6.42 0.97 -2.89
CA PHE A 405 7.06 -0.07 -3.72
C PHE A 405 8.55 -0.23 -3.42
N LEU A 406 9.10 0.59 -2.51
CA LEU A 406 10.50 0.49 -2.11
C LEU A 406 10.81 -0.83 -1.37
N PRO A 407 9.96 -1.34 -0.45
CA PRO A 407 10.19 -2.64 0.19
C PRO A 407 10.32 -3.77 -0.84
N ASP A 408 9.37 -3.87 -1.77
CA ASP A 408 9.39 -4.88 -2.84
C ASP A 408 10.67 -4.81 -3.67
N LEU A 409 11.15 -3.60 -4.00
CA LEU A 409 12.40 -3.41 -4.73
C LEU A 409 13.64 -3.82 -3.92
N LEU A 410 13.62 -3.63 -2.59
CA LEU A 410 14.73 -3.99 -1.69
C LEU A 410 14.76 -5.48 -1.36
N GLU A 411 13.62 -6.17 -1.41
CA GLU A 411 13.49 -7.62 -1.24
C GLU A 411 14.05 -8.40 -2.45
N LEU A 412 14.17 -7.76 -3.62
CA LEU A 412 14.74 -8.41 -4.80
C LEU A 412 16.23 -8.78 -4.62
N PRO A 413 16.63 -10.00 -5.01
CA PRO A 413 18.00 -10.48 -4.86
C PRO A 413 19.02 -9.52 -5.50
N HIS A 414 20.05 -9.18 -4.74
CA HIS A 414 21.17 -8.33 -5.17
C HIS A 414 20.79 -6.89 -5.57
N ILE A 415 19.56 -6.42 -5.33
CA ILE A 415 19.13 -5.04 -5.61
C ILE A 415 19.32 -4.13 -4.40
N GLY A 416 18.97 -4.57 -3.19
CA GLY A 416 19.09 -3.78 -1.95
C GLY A 416 20.45 -3.09 -1.77
N PRO A 417 21.59 -3.81 -1.80
CA PRO A 417 22.93 -3.22 -1.70
C PRO A 417 23.25 -2.22 -2.82
N ARG A 418 22.66 -2.37 -4.02
CA ARG A 418 22.87 -1.46 -5.15
C ARG A 418 22.19 -0.11 -4.97
N LEU A 419 21.23 -0.01 -4.04
CA LEU A 419 20.43 1.19 -3.78
C LEU A 419 20.84 1.92 -2.50
N GLN A 420 21.74 1.35 -1.70
CA GLN A 420 22.25 1.98 -0.49
C GLN A 420 22.94 3.32 -0.83
N ASP A 421 22.60 4.39 -0.09
CA ASP A 421 23.06 5.77 -0.28
C ASP A 421 22.74 6.43 -1.64
N ARG A 422 21.93 5.78 -2.48
CA ARG A 422 21.51 6.26 -3.81
C ARG A 422 20.06 6.73 -3.87
N GLN A 423 19.44 6.90 -2.70
CA GLN A 423 18.02 7.25 -2.59
C GLN A 423 17.83 8.69 -2.16
N LEU A 424 16.97 9.42 -2.88
CA LEU A 424 16.48 10.73 -2.49
C LEU A 424 15.00 10.63 -2.14
N ASN A 425 14.69 10.74 -0.85
CA ASN A 425 13.31 10.76 -0.37
C ASN A 425 12.73 12.18 -0.52
N VAL A 426 11.63 12.29 -1.26
CA VAL A 426 10.89 13.54 -1.48
C VAL A 426 9.67 13.57 -0.55
N SER A 427 9.68 14.52 0.38
CA SER A 427 8.57 14.76 1.32
C SER A 427 7.53 15.71 0.74
N PRO A 428 6.27 15.68 1.20
CA PRO A 428 5.27 16.72 0.92
C PRO A 428 5.78 18.12 1.24
N LEU A 429 5.34 19.11 0.45
CA LEU A 429 5.62 20.51 0.75
C LEU A 429 4.88 20.93 2.03
N ASP A 430 5.53 21.76 2.83
CA ASP A 430 4.88 22.41 3.97
C ASP A 430 3.97 23.56 3.52
N GLU A 431 3.13 24.07 4.43
CA GLU A 431 2.18 25.15 4.12
C GLU A 431 2.86 26.42 3.59
N ALA A 432 4.07 26.73 4.07
CA ALA A 432 4.84 27.88 3.62
C ALA A 432 5.30 27.72 2.17
N ALA A 433 5.82 26.56 1.80
CA ALA A 433 6.22 26.26 0.44
C ALA A 433 5.01 26.14 -0.50
N LEU A 434 3.89 25.57 -0.05
CA LEU A 434 2.63 25.54 -0.81
C LEU A 434 2.11 26.97 -1.08
N THR A 435 2.18 27.86 -0.09
CA THR A 435 1.79 29.27 -0.27
C THR A 435 2.66 29.94 -1.36
N ARG A 436 3.97 29.65 -1.41
CA ARG A 436 4.84 30.13 -2.50
C ARG A 436 4.43 29.57 -3.87
N VAL A 437 4.13 28.27 -3.95
CA VAL A 437 3.64 27.59 -5.16
C VAL A 437 2.34 28.22 -5.67
N ILE A 438 1.46 28.66 -4.76
CA ILE A 438 0.24 29.38 -5.11
C ILE A 438 0.58 30.79 -5.60
N VAL A 439 1.34 31.56 -4.84
CA VAL A 439 1.41 33.02 -5.02
C VAL A 439 2.42 33.45 -6.08
N GLU A 440 3.62 32.88 -6.11
CA GLU A 440 4.72 33.35 -6.98
C GLU A 440 4.37 33.22 -8.48
N PRO A 441 3.84 32.08 -8.98
CA PRO A 441 3.47 31.95 -10.39
C PRO A 441 2.33 32.89 -10.79
N ALA A 442 1.35 33.13 -9.91
CA ALA A 442 0.29 34.10 -10.17
C ALA A 442 0.82 35.54 -10.26
N GLN A 443 1.75 35.91 -9.36
CA GLN A 443 2.38 37.24 -9.37
C GLN A 443 3.17 37.49 -10.65
N LEU A 444 3.88 36.48 -11.19
CA LEU A 444 4.56 36.59 -12.48
C LEU A 444 3.58 36.89 -13.63
N ALA A 445 2.37 36.35 -13.56
CA ALA A 445 1.28 36.64 -14.51
C ALA A 445 0.51 37.95 -14.18
N GLY A 446 0.86 38.63 -13.09
CA GLY A 446 0.20 39.86 -12.63
C GLY A 446 -1.19 39.64 -12.04
N VAL A 447 -1.45 38.45 -11.48
CA VAL A 447 -2.69 38.06 -10.79
C VAL A 447 -2.41 37.97 -9.28
N VAL A 448 -3.36 38.42 -8.48
CA VAL A 448 -3.25 38.43 -7.01
C VAL A 448 -4.39 37.64 -6.37
N PHE A 449 -4.12 37.05 -5.21
CA PHE A 449 -5.14 36.43 -4.36
C PHE A 449 -5.62 37.44 -3.32
N SER A 450 -6.89 37.36 -2.91
CA SER A 450 -7.37 38.08 -1.72
C SER A 450 -6.50 37.76 -0.49
N PRO A 451 -6.24 38.73 0.40
CA PRO A 451 -5.44 38.49 1.60
C PRO A 451 -5.97 37.30 2.41
N GLY A 452 -5.10 36.35 2.78
CA GLY A 452 -5.45 35.16 3.55
C GLY A 452 -5.95 33.97 2.71
N LEU A 453 -6.31 34.17 1.44
CA LEU A 453 -6.86 33.10 0.60
C LEU A 453 -5.80 32.05 0.24
N ALA A 454 -4.57 32.48 -0.06
CA ALA A 454 -3.50 31.56 -0.43
C ALA A 454 -3.12 30.66 0.74
N GLU A 455 -3.09 31.19 1.97
CA GLU A 455 -2.84 30.45 3.19
C GLU A 455 -3.95 29.44 3.50
N GLU A 456 -5.23 29.81 3.26
CA GLU A 456 -6.36 28.89 3.40
C GLU A 456 -6.28 27.73 2.40
N ILE A 457 -6.05 28.04 1.12
CA ILE A 457 -5.86 27.03 0.07
C ILE A 457 -4.67 26.11 0.42
N ALA A 458 -3.55 26.67 0.89
CA ALA A 458 -2.36 25.91 1.28
C ALA A 458 -2.64 24.98 2.47
N SER A 459 -3.37 25.46 3.49
CA SER A 459 -3.70 24.65 4.68
C SER A 459 -4.73 23.56 4.39
N GLU A 460 -5.64 23.77 3.44
CA GLU A 460 -6.56 22.72 2.98
C GLU A 460 -5.80 21.69 2.14
N ALA A 461 -4.98 22.15 1.18
CA ALA A 461 -4.16 21.26 0.35
C ALA A 461 -3.19 20.43 1.18
N SER A 462 -2.53 20.98 2.20
CA SER A 462 -1.54 20.26 3.04
C SER A 462 -2.14 19.04 3.76
N LYS A 463 -3.45 19.04 4.01
CA LYS A 463 -4.19 17.96 4.67
C LYS A 463 -4.75 16.93 3.69
N ALA A 464 -4.85 17.26 2.41
CA ALA A 464 -5.41 16.40 1.39
C ALA A 464 -4.43 15.31 0.92
N ALA A 465 -4.94 14.11 0.63
CA ALA A 465 -4.14 13.05 0.04
C ALA A 465 -3.79 13.40 -1.41
N GLY A 466 -2.50 13.40 -1.78
CA GLY A 466 -2.08 13.88 -3.10
C GLY A 466 -2.23 15.41 -3.26
N SER A 467 -1.88 16.15 -2.20
CA SER A 467 -2.03 17.59 -2.01
C SER A 467 -1.66 18.47 -3.21
N LEU A 468 -0.53 18.19 -3.86
CA LEU A 468 -0.01 19.02 -4.94
C LEU A 468 -0.84 18.94 -6.25
N PRO A 469 -1.14 17.75 -6.80
CA PRO A 469 -2.03 17.61 -7.96
C PRO A 469 -3.42 18.21 -7.74
N LEU A 470 -3.99 18.04 -6.56
CA LEU A 470 -5.29 18.63 -6.20
C LEU A 470 -5.21 20.15 -6.12
N LEU A 471 -4.14 20.67 -5.52
CA LEU A 471 -3.87 22.10 -5.48
C LEU A 471 -3.75 22.67 -6.90
N GLU A 472 -2.87 22.12 -7.73
CA GLU A 472 -2.65 22.54 -9.11
C GLU A 472 -3.95 22.49 -9.92
N PHE A 473 -4.74 21.43 -9.77
CA PHE A 473 -6.06 21.33 -10.39
C PHE A 473 -7.00 22.46 -9.96
N THR A 474 -7.10 22.70 -8.65
CA THR A 474 -7.95 23.74 -8.08
C THR A 474 -7.54 25.12 -8.54
N LEU A 475 -6.25 25.43 -8.54
CA LEU A 475 -5.71 26.71 -9.01
C LEU A 475 -5.96 26.90 -10.52
N THR A 476 -5.84 25.84 -11.31
CA THR A 476 -6.17 25.87 -12.74
C THR A 476 -7.66 26.17 -12.96
N GLU A 477 -8.56 25.58 -12.16
CA GLU A 477 -10.00 25.85 -12.22
C GLU A 477 -10.39 27.24 -11.69
N LEU A 478 -9.65 27.76 -10.72
CA LEU A 478 -9.81 29.12 -10.22
C LEU A 478 -9.37 30.19 -11.22
N TRP A 479 -8.39 29.88 -12.06
CA TRP A 479 -7.76 30.85 -12.96
C TRP A 479 -8.75 31.63 -13.85
N PRO A 480 -9.69 31.00 -14.57
CA PRO A 480 -10.68 31.74 -15.37
C PRO A 480 -11.74 32.47 -14.53
N LEU A 481 -11.85 32.17 -13.24
CA LEU A 481 -12.82 32.80 -12.32
C LEU A 481 -12.29 34.09 -11.68
N GLN A 482 -11.09 34.52 -12.05
CA GLN A 482 -10.52 35.79 -11.62
C GLN A 482 -11.37 36.97 -12.11
N ARG A 483 -11.48 38.01 -11.29
CA ARG A 483 -12.12 39.29 -11.64
C ARG A 483 -11.08 40.39 -11.51
N GLU A 484 -10.84 41.13 -12.58
CA GLU A 484 -9.84 42.21 -12.61
C GLU A 484 -8.44 41.76 -12.13
N ARG A 485 -8.01 40.55 -12.52
CA ARG A 485 -6.75 39.92 -12.06
C ARG A 485 -6.68 39.63 -10.56
N GLN A 486 -7.83 39.48 -9.91
CA GLN A 486 -7.92 39.04 -8.53
C GLN A 486 -8.73 37.74 -8.40
N ILE A 487 -8.18 36.75 -7.69
CA ILE A 487 -8.88 35.53 -7.26
C ILE A 487 -9.41 35.77 -5.84
N THR A 488 -10.68 35.46 -5.61
CA THR A 488 -11.42 35.81 -4.40
C THR A 488 -11.94 34.58 -3.64
N PHE A 489 -12.25 34.74 -2.36
CA PHE A 489 -12.88 33.71 -1.54
C PHE A 489 -14.19 33.19 -2.17
N ASP A 490 -15.01 34.07 -2.73
CA ASP A 490 -16.26 33.68 -3.38
C ASP A 490 -16.03 32.73 -4.57
N SER A 491 -15.01 33.02 -5.41
CA SER A 491 -14.63 32.14 -6.52
C SER A 491 -14.13 30.78 -6.03
N TYR A 492 -13.38 30.76 -4.91
CA TYR A 492 -12.83 29.54 -4.32
C TYR A 492 -13.88 28.66 -3.64
N HIS A 493 -14.69 29.23 -2.75
CA HIS A 493 -15.77 28.49 -2.11
C HIS A 493 -16.85 28.06 -3.10
N GLY A 494 -17.05 28.82 -4.19
CA GLY A 494 -17.91 28.41 -5.31
C GLY A 494 -17.46 27.11 -5.99
N LEU A 495 -16.16 26.80 -5.99
CA LEU A 495 -15.62 25.52 -6.46
C LEU A 495 -15.71 24.40 -5.43
N GLY A 496 -16.02 24.71 -4.16
CA GLY A 496 -16.10 23.74 -3.07
C GLY A 496 -14.74 23.39 -2.44
N GLY A 497 -13.75 24.28 -2.54
CA GLY A 497 -12.42 24.05 -1.96
C GLY A 497 -11.50 23.19 -2.85
N VAL A 498 -10.41 22.70 -2.27
CA VAL A 498 -9.39 21.88 -2.97
C VAL A 498 -9.97 20.52 -3.38
N SER A 499 -10.62 19.80 -2.46
CA SER A 499 -11.24 18.51 -2.74
C SER A 499 -12.50 18.65 -3.60
N GLY A 500 -13.32 19.68 -3.35
CA GLY A 500 -14.57 19.90 -4.07
C GLY A 500 -14.37 20.21 -5.55
N ALA A 501 -13.29 20.91 -5.92
CA ALA A 501 -13.01 21.29 -7.31
C ALA A 501 -12.89 20.06 -8.22
N LEU A 502 -12.08 19.06 -7.82
CA LEU A 502 -11.89 17.83 -8.60
C LEU A 502 -13.19 17.02 -8.69
N ASN A 503 -13.91 16.87 -7.58
CA ASN A 503 -15.17 16.14 -7.54
C ASN A 503 -16.23 16.76 -8.47
N GLN A 504 -16.41 18.09 -8.42
CA GLN A 504 -17.35 18.79 -9.29
C GLN A 504 -16.99 18.64 -10.77
N HIS A 505 -15.70 18.68 -11.10
CA HIS A 505 -15.24 18.48 -12.47
C HIS A 505 -15.52 17.05 -12.96
N ALA A 506 -15.20 16.06 -12.14
CA ALA A 506 -15.44 14.66 -12.48
C ALA A 506 -16.94 14.36 -12.64
N GLU A 507 -17.80 14.89 -11.77
CA GLU A 507 -19.26 14.77 -11.89
C GLU A 507 -19.79 15.46 -13.16
N LYS A 508 -19.26 16.63 -13.54
CA LYS A 508 -19.64 17.28 -14.82
C LYS A 508 -19.29 16.40 -16.02
N ALA A 509 -18.11 15.78 -16.03
CA ALA A 509 -17.71 14.86 -17.09
C ALA A 509 -18.60 13.61 -17.13
N TYR A 510 -18.91 13.02 -15.98
CA TYR A 510 -19.84 11.89 -15.87
C TYR A 510 -21.25 12.27 -16.35
N HIS A 511 -21.81 13.41 -15.92
CA HIS A 511 -23.12 13.88 -16.37
C HIS A 511 -23.15 14.14 -17.88
N TRP A 512 -22.05 14.64 -18.45
CA TRP A 512 -21.93 14.81 -19.90
C TRP A 512 -22.00 13.47 -20.64
N LEU A 513 -21.24 12.46 -20.20
CA LEU A 513 -21.29 11.10 -20.76
C LEU A 513 -22.69 10.49 -20.63
N ARG A 514 -23.29 10.61 -19.45
CA ARG A 514 -24.59 10.00 -19.13
C ARG A 514 -25.76 10.66 -19.85
N HIS A 515 -25.81 11.99 -19.91
CA HIS A 515 -26.98 12.72 -20.40
C HIS A 515 -26.82 13.27 -21.82
N GLN A 516 -25.63 13.76 -22.19
CA GLN A 516 -25.42 14.31 -23.54
C GLN A 516 -25.10 13.22 -24.56
N LEU A 517 -24.21 12.28 -24.22
CA LEU A 517 -23.90 11.14 -25.07
C LEU A 517 -24.81 9.92 -24.84
N ARG A 518 -25.69 9.97 -23.83
CA ARG A 518 -26.64 8.90 -23.48
C ARG A 518 -25.96 7.54 -23.27
N LEU A 519 -24.77 7.53 -22.68
CA LEU A 519 -24.05 6.30 -22.34
C LEU A 519 -24.61 5.66 -21.07
N ASP A 520 -24.55 4.34 -20.99
CA ASP A 520 -25.02 3.58 -19.84
C ASP A 520 -24.06 3.62 -18.66
N GLU A 521 -24.59 3.82 -17.46
CA GLU A 521 -23.80 3.91 -16.24
C GLU A 521 -22.96 2.64 -15.99
N PRO A 522 -23.49 1.40 -16.15
CA PRO A 522 -22.67 0.20 -16.02
C PRO A 522 -21.44 0.19 -16.92
N ARG A 523 -21.55 0.72 -18.15
CA ARG A 523 -20.42 0.78 -19.09
C ARG A 523 -19.38 1.82 -18.66
N ILE A 524 -19.83 2.99 -18.19
CA ILE A 524 -18.94 4.03 -17.67
C ILE A 524 -18.22 3.52 -16.41
N ARG A 525 -18.96 2.91 -15.49
CA ARG A 525 -18.46 2.30 -14.26
C ARG A 525 -17.41 1.24 -14.57
N ARG A 526 -17.73 0.28 -15.44
CA ARG A 526 -16.79 -0.76 -15.88
C ARG A 526 -15.51 -0.20 -16.47
N ALA A 527 -15.63 0.76 -17.38
CA ALA A 527 -14.46 1.38 -18.02
C ALA A 527 -13.54 2.07 -17.00
N LEU A 528 -14.09 2.69 -15.95
CA LEU A 528 -13.30 3.35 -14.91
C LEU A 528 -12.69 2.35 -13.92
N LEU A 529 -13.47 1.35 -13.48
CA LEU A 529 -13.01 0.34 -12.53
C LEU A 529 -11.95 -0.59 -13.12
N SER A 530 -11.95 -0.82 -14.43
CA SER A 530 -10.89 -1.60 -15.09
C SER A 530 -9.50 -0.96 -15.01
N MET A 531 -9.41 0.34 -14.70
CA MET A 531 -8.15 1.06 -14.51
C MET A 531 -7.78 1.21 -13.02
N ILE A 532 -8.41 0.43 -12.13
CA ILE A 532 -8.24 0.50 -10.68
C ILE A 532 -8.11 -0.91 -10.10
N ARG A 533 -7.20 -1.11 -9.14
CA ARG A 533 -7.14 -2.30 -8.30
C ARG A 533 -7.18 -1.89 -6.84
N ALA A 534 -8.00 -2.54 -6.02
CA ALA A 534 -8.14 -2.26 -4.59
C ALA A 534 -7.94 -3.54 -3.77
N ARG A 535 -7.07 -3.47 -2.75
CA ARG A 535 -6.84 -4.54 -1.77
C ARG A 535 -7.53 -4.16 -0.45
N GLY A 536 -8.86 -4.17 -0.45
CA GLY A 536 -9.68 -3.78 0.72
C GLY A 536 -10.29 -2.37 0.66
N GLY A 537 -10.70 -1.92 -0.53
CA GLY A 537 -11.49 -0.68 -0.73
C GLY A 537 -10.72 0.54 -1.24
N SER A 538 -11.42 1.67 -1.35
CA SER A 538 -10.97 2.92 -2.01
C SER A 538 -9.66 3.51 -1.48
N SER A 539 -9.38 3.36 -0.18
CA SER A 539 -8.16 3.86 0.47
C SER A 539 -6.90 3.10 0.07
N SER A 540 -7.05 1.80 -0.23
CA SER A 540 -6.01 0.90 -0.73
C SER A 540 -5.91 0.87 -2.26
N ALA A 541 -6.78 1.61 -2.95
CA ALA A 541 -6.90 1.54 -4.39
C ALA A 541 -5.71 2.20 -5.09
N VAL A 542 -5.17 1.48 -6.07
CA VAL A 542 -4.05 1.89 -6.92
C VAL A 542 -4.54 1.93 -8.37
N ARG A 543 -3.99 2.86 -9.13
CA ARG A 543 -4.25 2.95 -10.58
C ARG A 543 -3.54 1.82 -11.31
N VAL A 544 -4.20 1.26 -12.31
CA VAL A 544 -3.64 0.24 -13.20
C VAL A 544 -3.90 0.64 -14.65
N THR A 545 -2.97 0.28 -15.51
CA THR A 545 -3.09 0.49 -16.95
C THR A 545 -4.01 -0.57 -17.55
N ALA A 546 -5.12 -0.14 -18.16
CA ALA A 546 -6.02 -0.99 -18.92
C ALA A 546 -5.64 -1.00 -20.40
N ASP A 547 -5.63 -2.18 -21.01
CA ASP A 547 -5.40 -2.33 -22.46
C ASP A 547 -6.69 -2.15 -23.27
N ARG A 548 -6.56 -1.70 -24.52
CA ARG A 548 -7.66 -1.54 -25.47
C ARG A 548 -8.36 -2.86 -25.77
N SER A 549 -7.63 -3.97 -25.81
CA SER A 549 -8.21 -5.31 -25.97
C SER A 549 -9.12 -5.66 -24.80
N TYR A 550 -8.70 -5.33 -23.57
CA TYR A 550 -9.48 -5.54 -22.35
C TYR A 550 -10.74 -4.67 -22.31
N LEU A 551 -10.61 -3.38 -22.63
CA LEU A 551 -11.74 -2.45 -22.66
C LEU A 551 -12.71 -2.71 -23.83
N GLY A 552 -12.25 -3.35 -24.90
CA GLY A 552 -13.07 -3.68 -26.08
C GLY A 552 -13.85 -2.49 -26.61
N ASN A 553 -15.18 -2.59 -26.62
CA ASN A 553 -16.08 -1.53 -27.07
C ASN A 553 -16.13 -0.31 -26.15
N ASP A 554 -15.70 -0.43 -24.90
CA ASP A 554 -15.66 0.68 -23.93
C ASP A 554 -14.37 1.49 -24.01
N TRP A 555 -13.42 1.08 -24.85
CA TRP A 555 -12.23 1.89 -25.17
C TRP A 555 -12.60 3.33 -25.59
N TYR A 556 -13.69 3.50 -26.32
CA TYR A 556 -14.17 4.82 -26.71
C TYR A 556 -14.53 5.70 -25.50
N ILE A 557 -15.01 5.11 -24.39
CA ILE A 557 -15.27 5.85 -23.14
C ILE A 557 -13.95 6.35 -22.54
N ALA A 558 -12.91 5.51 -22.51
CA ALA A 558 -11.58 5.93 -22.08
C ALA A 558 -11.03 7.08 -22.97
N GLN A 559 -11.24 7.02 -24.29
CA GLN A 559 -10.87 8.11 -25.20
C GLN A 559 -11.61 9.42 -24.90
N LEU A 560 -12.92 9.33 -24.61
CA LEU A 560 -13.72 10.49 -24.23
C LEU A 560 -13.28 11.08 -22.89
N LEU A 561 -12.93 10.24 -21.91
CA LEU A 561 -12.45 10.68 -20.60
C LEU A 561 -11.02 11.24 -20.64
N ALA A 562 -10.22 10.81 -21.61
CA ALA A 562 -8.88 11.31 -21.85
C ALA A 562 -8.81 12.60 -22.68
N ASP A 563 -9.94 13.06 -23.17
CA ASP A 563 -10.07 14.35 -23.84
C ASP A 563 -9.40 15.47 -23.01
N PRO A 564 -8.61 16.37 -23.63
CA PRO A 564 -7.92 17.46 -22.94
C PRO A 564 -8.80 18.34 -22.05
N ASP A 565 -10.12 18.38 -22.30
CA ASP A 565 -11.05 19.13 -21.47
C ASP A 565 -11.50 18.38 -20.21
N ARG A 566 -11.54 17.04 -20.25
CA ARG A 566 -11.97 16.19 -19.12
C ARG A 566 -10.78 15.67 -18.32
N ARG A 567 -9.75 15.13 -18.98
CA ARG A 567 -8.50 14.62 -18.37
C ARG A 567 -8.72 13.76 -17.12
N LEU A 568 -9.74 12.92 -17.12
CA LEU A 568 -9.94 11.95 -16.05
C LEU A 568 -9.14 10.68 -16.31
N VAL A 569 -8.77 10.46 -17.56
CA VAL A 569 -7.97 9.33 -18.04
C VAL A 569 -6.77 9.87 -18.82
N ILE A 570 -5.66 9.15 -18.80
CA ILE A 570 -4.50 9.36 -19.66
C ILE A 570 -4.43 8.16 -20.60
N LEU A 571 -4.33 8.41 -21.90
CA LEU A 571 -3.99 7.36 -22.86
C LEU A 571 -2.46 7.25 -22.93
N GLY A 572 -1.95 6.02 -23.00
CA GLY A 572 -0.52 5.75 -22.89
C GLY A 572 0.34 6.50 -23.91
N SER A 573 1.50 6.96 -23.45
CA SER A 573 2.60 7.50 -24.25
C SER A 573 3.32 6.43 -25.09
N ASP A 574 3.15 5.16 -24.75
CA ASP A 574 3.93 4.03 -25.29
C ASP A 574 3.27 3.31 -26.47
N GLY A 575 2.12 3.78 -26.95
CA GLY A 575 1.47 3.31 -28.16
C GLY A 575 -0.04 3.54 -28.17
N PRO A 576 -0.71 3.53 -29.35
CA PRO A 576 -2.15 3.71 -29.45
C PRO A 576 -2.90 2.45 -28.94
N GLY A 577 -3.09 2.32 -27.62
CA GLY A 577 -3.79 1.15 -27.09
C GLY A 577 -3.95 1.01 -25.57
N THR A 578 -3.43 1.90 -24.72
CA THR A 578 -3.59 1.76 -23.26
C THR A 578 -4.22 2.99 -22.62
N ALA A 579 -4.92 2.80 -21.50
CA ALA A 579 -5.61 3.84 -20.74
C ALA A 579 -5.37 3.68 -19.23
N GLU A 580 -5.26 4.78 -18.51
CA GLU A 580 -5.09 4.80 -17.05
C GLU A 580 -5.84 6.00 -16.45
N ILE A 581 -6.31 5.89 -15.20
CA ILE A 581 -6.83 7.06 -14.48
C ILE A 581 -5.75 8.15 -14.39
N ALA A 582 -6.12 9.40 -14.65
CA ALA A 582 -5.14 10.48 -14.75
C ALA A 582 -4.37 10.75 -13.45
N HIS A 583 -5.02 10.55 -12.29
CA HIS A 583 -4.40 10.70 -10.98
C HIS A 583 -5.14 9.91 -9.88
N GLU A 584 -4.42 9.37 -8.88
CA GLU A 584 -5.04 8.63 -7.75
C GLU A 584 -6.02 9.47 -6.94
N ALA A 585 -5.82 10.78 -6.93
CA ALA A 585 -6.73 11.72 -6.28
C ALA A 585 -8.16 11.62 -6.85
N LEU A 586 -8.33 11.22 -8.11
CA LEU A 586 -9.65 10.96 -8.68
C LEU A 586 -10.36 9.79 -8.00
N ILE A 587 -9.62 8.76 -7.57
CA ILE A 587 -10.22 7.59 -6.92
C ILE A 587 -10.75 7.96 -5.53
N ARG A 588 -10.01 8.82 -4.82
CA ARG A 588 -10.29 9.20 -3.43
C ARG A 588 -11.28 10.35 -3.30
N GLU A 589 -11.11 11.40 -4.10
CA GLU A 589 -11.89 12.64 -3.96
C GLU A 589 -13.17 12.65 -4.81
N TRP A 590 -13.25 11.84 -5.87
CA TRP A 590 -14.48 11.70 -6.63
C TRP A 590 -15.42 10.74 -5.91
N SER A 591 -16.41 11.29 -5.21
CA SER A 591 -17.28 10.53 -4.30
C SER A 591 -17.97 9.34 -4.97
N ARG A 592 -18.37 9.49 -6.24
CA ARG A 592 -19.02 8.41 -7.02
C ARG A 592 -18.05 7.29 -7.36
N LEU A 593 -16.84 7.61 -7.79
CA LEU A 593 -15.84 6.60 -8.13
C LEU A 593 -15.35 5.88 -6.87
N SER A 594 -15.15 6.60 -5.76
CA SER A 594 -14.81 6.00 -4.46
C SER A 594 -15.87 5.00 -4.02
N ALA A 595 -17.15 5.38 -4.08
CA ALA A 595 -18.27 4.49 -3.76
C ALA A 595 -18.32 3.26 -4.68
N TRP A 596 -18.10 3.44 -5.98
CA TRP A 596 -18.04 2.32 -6.92
C TRP A 596 -16.89 1.36 -6.62
N VAL A 597 -15.71 1.87 -6.20
CA VAL A 597 -14.57 1.03 -5.82
C VAL A 597 -14.84 0.27 -4.52
N GLU A 598 -15.53 0.88 -3.55
CA GLU A 598 -15.95 0.19 -2.32
C GLU A 598 -16.97 -0.91 -2.59
N GLU A 599 -17.97 -0.63 -3.43
CA GLU A 599 -18.96 -1.63 -3.86
C GLU A 599 -18.36 -2.76 -4.70
N ASP A 600 -17.24 -2.53 -5.39
CA ASP A 600 -16.58 -3.50 -6.27
C ASP A 600 -15.44 -4.25 -5.57
N ALA A 601 -15.16 -3.96 -4.29
CA ALA A 601 -14.00 -4.48 -3.57
C ALA A 601 -13.99 -6.02 -3.51
N ASP A 602 -15.13 -6.64 -3.22
CA ASP A 602 -15.27 -8.11 -3.15
C ASP A 602 -15.01 -8.77 -4.51
N PHE A 603 -15.55 -8.18 -5.58
CA PHE A 603 -15.33 -8.66 -6.95
C PHE A 603 -13.87 -8.53 -7.37
N GLN A 604 -13.20 -7.40 -7.09
CA GLN A 604 -11.79 -7.19 -7.42
C GLN A 604 -10.87 -8.14 -6.65
N GLN A 605 -11.17 -8.42 -5.38
CA GLN A 605 -10.41 -9.37 -4.57
C GLN A 605 -10.57 -10.80 -5.10
N TRP A 606 -11.81 -11.20 -5.43
CA TRP A 606 -12.08 -12.48 -6.08
C TRP A 606 -11.37 -12.59 -7.44
N LEU A 607 -11.48 -11.56 -8.28
CA LEU A 607 -10.91 -11.55 -9.62
C LEU A 607 -9.38 -11.66 -9.59
N THR A 608 -8.71 -10.93 -8.69
CA THR A 608 -7.25 -11.01 -8.51
C THR A 608 -6.81 -12.44 -8.16
N MET A 609 -7.53 -13.10 -7.27
CA MET A 609 -7.27 -14.48 -6.87
C MET A 609 -7.49 -15.48 -8.02
N MET A 610 -8.49 -15.25 -8.86
CA MET A 610 -8.76 -16.10 -10.03
C MET A 610 -7.74 -15.88 -11.15
N GLU A 611 -7.31 -14.64 -11.40
CA GLU A 611 -6.26 -14.31 -12.37
C GLU A 611 -4.90 -14.94 -12.00
N GLU A 612 -4.58 -15.06 -10.72
CA GLU A 612 -3.38 -15.78 -10.24
C GLU A 612 -3.51 -17.29 -10.52
N ARG A 613 -4.64 -17.91 -10.19
CA ARG A 613 -4.86 -19.34 -10.44
C ARG A 613 -4.94 -19.71 -11.91
N ALA A 614 -5.51 -18.83 -12.73
CA ALA A 614 -5.56 -19.02 -14.18
C ALA A 614 -4.16 -19.03 -14.79
N ARG A 615 -3.23 -18.22 -14.25
CA ARG A 615 -1.81 -18.25 -14.64
C ARG A 615 -1.14 -19.56 -14.24
N ASP A 616 -1.45 -20.09 -13.07
CA ASP A 616 -0.84 -21.33 -12.56
C ASP A 616 -1.49 -22.61 -13.14
N GLY A 617 -2.67 -22.49 -13.75
CA GLY A 617 -3.43 -23.62 -14.30
C GLY A 617 -4.11 -24.48 -13.23
N ASP A 618 -4.33 -23.93 -12.04
CA ASP A 618 -4.85 -24.65 -10.88
C ASP A 618 -6.37 -24.83 -10.94
N VAL A 619 -6.81 -26.08 -11.15
CA VAL A 619 -8.23 -26.45 -11.17
C VAL A 619 -8.93 -26.06 -9.86
N LEU A 620 -10.11 -25.43 -9.97
CA LEU A 620 -10.87 -24.91 -8.85
C LEU A 620 -11.61 -26.01 -8.09
N SER A 621 -11.81 -25.81 -6.78
CA SER A 621 -12.68 -26.66 -5.94
C SER A 621 -14.15 -26.44 -6.27
N ALA A 622 -15.02 -27.40 -5.93
CA ALA A 622 -16.46 -27.29 -6.18
C ALA A 622 -17.10 -26.04 -5.55
N THR A 623 -16.66 -25.66 -4.35
CA THR A 623 -17.08 -24.42 -3.67
C THR A 623 -16.68 -23.17 -4.45
N ARG A 624 -15.45 -23.12 -4.97
CA ARG A 624 -14.94 -21.97 -5.74
C ARG A 624 -15.54 -21.89 -7.12
N VAL A 625 -15.88 -23.01 -7.76
CA VAL A 625 -16.64 -23.02 -9.01
C VAL A 625 -18.06 -22.48 -8.79
N ALA A 626 -18.73 -22.82 -7.68
CA ALA A 626 -20.04 -22.26 -7.37
C ALA A 626 -19.99 -20.74 -7.14
N GLU A 627 -18.97 -20.26 -6.41
CA GLU A 627 -18.72 -18.82 -6.22
C GLU A 627 -18.39 -18.13 -7.55
N ALA A 628 -17.55 -18.74 -8.39
CA ALA A 628 -17.19 -18.22 -9.69
C ALA A 628 -18.38 -18.17 -10.65
N GLN A 629 -19.27 -19.17 -10.59
CA GLN A 629 -20.49 -19.22 -11.41
C GLN A 629 -21.44 -18.08 -11.07
N ARG A 630 -21.56 -17.71 -9.78
CA ARG A 630 -22.31 -16.53 -9.36
C ARG A 630 -21.79 -15.26 -10.04
N TRP A 631 -20.48 -15.06 -10.07
CA TRP A 631 -19.88 -13.90 -10.74
C TRP A 631 -20.00 -13.95 -12.27
N LEU A 632 -19.95 -15.14 -12.86
CA LEU A 632 -20.26 -15.33 -14.28
C LEU A 632 -21.69 -14.90 -14.61
N ASP A 633 -22.66 -15.28 -13.79
CA ASP A 633 -24.06 -14.94 -14.01
C ASP A 633 -24.33 -13.44 -13.79
N GLU A 634 -23.70 -12.84 -12.77
CA GLU A 634 -23.88 -11.43 -12.42
C GLU A 634 -23.06 -10.47 -13.32
N ARG A 635 -21.84 -10.87 -13.72
CA ARG A 635 -20.81 -9.99 -14.31
C ARG A 635 -19.92 -10.65 -15.36
N GLN A 636 -20.44 -11.58 -16.17
CA GLN A 636 -19.72 -12.20 -17.30
C GLN A 636 -18.83 -11.25 -18.12
N PRO A 637 -19.28 -10.03 -18.50
CA PRO A 637 -18.49 -9.13 -19.35
C PRO A 637 -17.26 -8.52 -18.68
N ASP A 638 -17.13 -8.67 -17.37
CA ASP A 638 -16.07 -8.10 -16.54
C ASP A 638 -14.98 -9.15 -16.22
N ILE A 639 -15.20 -10.41 -16.60
CA ILE A 639 -14.31 -11.54 -16.32
C ILE A 639 -13.40 -11.79 -17.54
N PRO A 640 -12.06 -11.83 -17.35
CA PRO A 640 -11.10 -12.20 -18.39
C PRO A 640 -11.35 -13.58 -19.00
N HIS A 641 -10.96 -13.76 -20.27
CA HIS A 641 -11.21 -15.02 -21.00
C HIS A 641 -10.45 -16.20 -20.41
N ASP A 642 -9.20 -16.00 -19.98
CA ASP A 642 -8.38 -16.99 -19.29
C ASP A 642 -9.00 -17.46 -17.96
N VAL A 643 -9.61 -16.53 -17.21
CA VAL A 643 -10.36 -16.86 -16.00
C VAL A 643 -11.64 -17.64 -16.33
N ALA A 644 -12.37 -17.24 -17.37
CA ALA A 644 -13.56 -17.95 -17.82
C ALA A 644 -13.24 -19.39 -18.27
N ASP A 645 -12.15 -19.56 -19.03
CA ASP A 645 -11.66 -20.86 -19.49
C ASP A 645 -11.29 -21.77 -18.31
N LEU A 646 -10.64 -21.23 -17.26
CA LEU A 646 -10.33 -21.97 -16.04
C LEU A 646 -11.60 -22.47 -15.33
N ILE A 647 -12.62 -21.60 -15.24
CA ILE A 647 -13.89 -21.94 -14.57
C ILE A 647 -14.62 -23.03 -15.35
N GLU A 648 -14.64 -22.95 -16.68
CA GLU A 648 -15.23 -23.98 -17.55
C GLU A 648 -14.49 -25.31 -17.39
N LEU A 649 -13.15 -25.30 -17.48
CA LEU A 649 -12.32 -26.49 -17.30
C LEU A 649 -12.56 -27.14 -15.93
N SER A 650 -12.62 -26.33 -14.87
CA SER A 650 -12.83 -26.81 -13.51
C SER A 650 -14.22 -27.43 -13.32
N SER A 651 -15.24 -26.82 -13.92
CA SER A 651 -16.61 -27.35 -13.91
C SER A 651 -16.71 -28.72 -14.56
N VAL A 652 -16.03 -28.93 -15.70
CA VAL A 652 -15.98 -30.23 -16.38
C VAL A 652 -15.31 -31.30 -15.50
N VAL A 653 -14.19 -30.97 -14.87
CA VAL A 653 -13.46 -31.91 -13.99
C VAL A 653 -14.31 -32.35 -12.80
N ILE A 654 -15.03 -31.42 -12.16
CA ILE A 654 -15.91 -31.73 -11.02
C ILE A 654 -17.07 -32.64 -11.42
N LEU A 655 -17.69 -32.39 -12.58
CA LEU A 655 -18.79 -33.22 -13.09
C LEU A 655 -18.35 -34.66 -13.36
N GLU A 656 -17.17 -34.87 -13.95
CA GLU A 656 -16.61 -36.21 -14.17
C GLU A 656 -16.28 -36.93 -12.85
N GLN A 657 -15.78 -36.21 -11.84
CA GLN A 657 -15.54 -36.78 -10.50
C GLN A 657 -16.85 -37.20 -9.81
N GLN A 658 -17.89 -36.38 -9.87
CA GLN A 658 -19.21 -36.69 -9.30
C GLN A 658 -19.81 -37.94 -9.95
N LYS A 659 -19.74 -38.04 -11.28
CA LYS A 659 -20.23 -39.20 -12.02
C LYS A 659 -19.48 -40.48 -11.63
N THR A 660 -18.17 -40.38 -11.40
CA THR A 660 -17.34 -41.51 -10.95
C THR A 660 -17.72 -41.97 -9.55
N GLN A 661 -17.95 -41.03 -8.62
CA GLN A 661 -18.42 -41.35 -7.26
C GLN A 661 -19.82 -41.97 -7.26
N GLN A 662 -20.71 -41.48 -8.11
CA GLN A 662 -22.06 -42.03 -8.24
C GLN A 662 -22.03 -43.49 -8.73
N LEU A 663 -21.23 -43.80 -9.75
CA LEU A 663 -21.04 -45.18 -10.24
C LEU A 663 -20.42 -46.10 -9.17
N LEU A 664 -19.49 -45.57 -8.37
CA LEU A 664 -18.88 -46.30 -7.27
C LEU A 664 -19.91 -46.61 -6.16
N SER A 665 -20.77 -45.64 -5.82
CA SER A 665 -21.86 -45.80 -4.87
C SER A 665 -22.89 -46.83 -5.36
N GLU A 666 -23.32 -46.76 -6.63
CA GLU A 666 -24.24 -47.72 -7.23
C GLU A 666 -23.68 -49.15 -7.21
N SER A 667 -22.37 -49.31 -7.47
CA SER A 667 -21.72 -50.62 -7.38
C SER A 667 -21.66 -51.16 -5.96
N GLN A 668 -21.43 -50.29 -4.96
CA GLN A 668 -21.40 -50.67 -3.55
C GLN A 668 -22.80 -51.06 -3.06
N GLU A 669 -23.83 -50.30 -3.46
CA GLU A 669 -25.22 -50.56 -3.13
C GLU A 669 -25.73 -51.87 -3.74
N LEU A 670 -25.39 -52.18 -4.99
CA LEU A 670 -25.75 -53.44 -5.64
C LEU A 670 -25.11 -54.66 -4.92
N THR A 671 -23.92 -54.48 -4.37
CA THR A 671 -23.20 -55.54 -3.65
C THR A 671 -23.82 -55.82 -2.28
N GLU A 672 -24.35 -54.79 -1.63
CA GLU A 672 -25.06 -54.91 -0.36
C GLU A 672 -26.47 -55.49 -0.56
N GLN A 673 -27.18 -55.07 -1.61
CA GLN A 673 -28.50 -55.62 -1.98
C GLN A 673 -28.48 -57.14 -2.26
N LEU A 674 -27.36 -57.66 -2.78
CA LEU A 674 -27.16 -59.11 -2.99
C LEU A 674 -26.96 -59.87 -1.67
N ARG A 675 -26.32 -59.26 -0.68
CA ARG A 675 -26.15 -59.84 0.66
C ARG A 675 -27.44 -59.83 1.46
N GLU A 676 -28.21 -58.74 1.39
CA GLU A 676 -29.48 -58.60 2.10
C GLU A 676 -30.60 -59.48 1.54
N ARG A 677 -30.78 -59.55 0.20
CA ARG A 677 -31.84 -60.39 -0.41
C ARG A 677 -31.76 -61.86 -0.03
N SER A 678 -30.56 -62.36 0.27
CA SER A 678 -30.34 -63.73 0.70
C SER A 678 -30.81 -63.99 2.13
N ALA A 679 -30.81 -62.99 3.01
CA ALA A 679 -31.14 -63.13 4.42
C ALA A 679 -32.60 -62.71 4.73
N GLU A 680 -33.20 -61.86 3.88
CA GLU A 680 -34.47 -61.21 4.17
C GLU A 680 -35.73 -62.04 3.84
N LEU A 681 -35.67 -62.96 2.87
CA LEU A 681 -36.84 -63.73 2.42
C LEU A 681 -37.47 -64.61 3.52
N GLU A 682 -36.67 -65.11 4.45
CA GLU A 682 -37.13 -66.07 5.47
C GLU A 682 -37.79 -65.39 6.69
N VAL A 683 -37.44 -64.13 6.94
CA VAL A 683 -37.89 -63.36 8.11
C VAL A 683 -39.05 -62.43 7.75
N ARG A 684 -39.06 -61.88 6.54
CA ARG A 684 -40.01 -60.86 6.06
C ARG A 684 -41.46 -61.34 5.94
N GLN A 685 -41.70 -62.63 5.74
CA GLN A 685 -43.06 -63.16 5.53
C GLN A 685 -43.93 -63.16 6.80
N ARG A 686 -43.33 -63.23 7.99
CA ARG A 686 -44.07 -63.29 9.26
C ARG A 686 -44.26 -61.92 9.93
N TYR A 687 -43.38 -60.97 9.65
CA TYR A 687 -43.40 -59.64 10.26
C TYR A 687 -44.33 -58.65 9.55
N LEU A 688 -44.55 -58.81 8.23
CA LEU A 688 -45.28 -57.85 7.40
C LEU A 688 -46.79 -57.74 7.70
N HIS A 689 -47.44 -58.76 8.25
CA HIS A 689 -48.89 -58.72 8.48
C HIS A 689 -49.27 -57.92 9.74
N GLU A 690 -48.42 -57.93 10.77
CA GLU A 690 -48.68 -57.27 12.05
C GLU A 690 -48.22 -55.80 12.08
N SER A 691 -47.24 -55.44 11.24
CA SER A 691 -46.63 -54.10 11.23
C SER A 691 -47.44 -53.07 10.41
N ASN A 692 -48.12 -53.50 9.34
CA ASN A 692 -48.82 -52.59 8.42
C ASN A 692 -49.97 -51.79 9.08
N VAL A 693 -50.68 -52.36 10.05
CA VAL A 693 -51.79 -51.68 10.73
C VAL A 693 -51.30 -50.62 11.72
N LYS A 694 -50.10 -50.79 12.30
CA LYS A 694 -49.52 -49.82 13.25
C LYS A 694 -48.77 -48.68 12.55
N LEU A 695 -48.27 -48.90 11.33
CA LEU A 695 -47.48 -47.93 10.58
C LEU A 695 -48.33 -46.79 10.00
N GLU A 696 -49.57 -47.06 9.58
CA GLU A 696 -50.45 -46.01 9.01
C GLU A 696 -50.82 -44.94 10.05
N GLU A 697 -51.10 -45.34 11.29
CA GLU A 697 -51.47 -44.42 12.38
C GLU A 697 -50.26 -43.60 12.88
N GLN A 698 -49.05 -44.17 12.81
CA GLN A 698 -47.81 -43.46 13.15
C GLN A 698 -47.34 -42.51 12.04
N ALA A 699 -47.60 -42.84 10.77
CA ALA A 699 -47.19 -42.03 9.61
C ALA A 699 -47.90 -40.67 9.57
N GLU A 700 -49.16 -40.60 9.97
CA GLU A 700 -49.95 -39.36 9.95
C GLU A 700 -49.47 -38.37 11.03
N ILE A 701 -49.14 -38.86 12.22
CA ILE A 701 -48.56 -38.07 13.32
C ILE A 701 -47.12 -37.62 12.98
N LEU A 702 -46.33 -38.47 12.31
CA LEU A 702 -44.98 -38.15 11.84
C LEU A 702 -44.99 -37.07 10.74
N ALA A 703 -45.93 -37.11 9.80
CA ALA A 703 -46.05 -36.10 8.75
C ALA A 703 -46.35 -34.69 9.31
N GLN A 704 -47.10 -34.61 10.40
CA GLN A 704 -47.38 -33.34 11.07
C GLN A 704 -46.16 -32.84 11.86
N ARG A 705 -45.47 -33.73 12.58
CA ARG A 705 -44.19 -33.40 13.25
C ARG A 705 -43.09 -33.00 12.26
N ASN A 706 -43.00 -33.64 11.10
CA ASN A 706 -41.98 -33.34 10.10
C ASN A 706 -42.16 -31.92 9.55
N ARG A 707 -43.39 -31.47 9.30
CA ARG A 707 -43.66 -30.09 8.87
C ARG A 707 -43.24 -29.06 9.93
N ASP A 708 -43.52 -29.32 11.20
CA ASP A 708 -43.09 -28.45 12.30
C ASP A 708 -41.57 -28.46 12.48
N ILE A 709 -40.93 -29.61 12.25
CA ILE A 709 -39.46 -29.75 12.27
C ILE A 709 -38.85 -29.02 11.08
N GLU A 710 -39.44 -29.08 9.90
CA GLU A 710 -38.93 -28.46 8.67
C GLU A 710 -38.95 -26.93 8.78
N VAL A 711 -40.04 -26.35 9.32
CA VAL A 711 -40.09 -24.90 9.64
C VAL A 711 -39.02 -24.53 10.66
N LYS A 712 -38.87 -25.30 11.74
CA LYS A 712 -37.80 -25.07 12.72
C LYS A 712 -36.40 -25.29 12.16
N TYR A 713 -36.24 -26.22 11.22
CA TYR A 713 -34.97 -26.48 10.55
C TYR A 713 -34.55 -25.27 9.73
N THR A 714 -35.48 -24.66 8.99
CA THR A 714 -35.19 -23.46 8.22
C THR A 714 -34.80 -22.26 9.10
N GLU A 715 -35.48 -22.07 10.25
CA GLU A 715 -35.12 -21.01 11.20
C GLU A 715 -33.75 -21.25 11.85
N ILE A 716 -33.44 -22.51 12.20
CA ILE A 716 -32.15 -22.89 12.77
C ILE A 716 -31.03 -22.76 11.73
N GLU A 717 -31.28 -23.14 10.48
CA GLU A 717 -30.26 -23.08 9.43
C GLU A 717 -29.91 -21.63 9.08
N MET A 718 -30.91 -20.73 8.99
CA MET A 718 -30.66 -19.29 8.82
C MET A 718 -29.87 -18.69 10.01
N ALA A 719 -30.18 -19.10 11.24
CA ALA A 719 -29.44 -18.65 12.41
C ALA A 719 -28.02 -19.24 12.45
N ARG A 720 -27.84 -20.47 11.95
CA ARG A 720 -26.56 -21.17 11.86
C ARG A 720 -25.66 -20.53 10.81
N GLU A 721 -26.17 -20.22 9.63
CA GLU A 721 -25.41 -19.52 8.58
C GLU A 721 -24.85 -18.18 9.07
N VAL A 722 -25.67 -17.37 9.74
CA VAL A 722 -25.24 -16.08 10.30
C VAL A 722 -24.20 -16.26 11.43
N LEU A 723 -24.33 -17.31 12.23
CA LEU A 723 -23.36 -17.63 13.28
C LEU A 723 -22.05 -18.17 12.72
N GLU A 724 -22.11 -18.96 11.65
CA GLU A 724 -20.96 -19.56 10.96
C GLU A 724 -20.16 -18.48 10.23
N GLU A 725 -20.84 -17.55 9.54
CA GLU A 725 -20.21 -16.38 8.92
C GLU A 725 -19.50 -15.48 9.95
N ARG A 726 -20.15 -15.21 11.10
CA ARG A 726 -19.53 -14.45 12.20
C ARG A 726 -18.37 -15.21 12.86
N ALA A 727 -18.49 -16.52 13.00
CA ALA A 727 -17.43 -17.37 13.55
C ALA A 727 -16.23 -17.43 12.62
N GLU A 728 -16.43 -17.46 11.30
CA GLU A 728 -15.37 -17.40 10.30
C GLU A 728 -14.66 -16.04 10.31
N GLN A 729 -15.41 -14.93 10.35
CA GLN A 729 -14.83 -13.58 10.49
C GLN A 729 -14.01 -13.44 11.78
N LEU A 730 -14.51 -13.97 12.90
CA LEU A 730 -13.78 -14.01 14.16
C LEU A 730 -12.56 -14.92 14.10
N ALA A 731 -12.65 -16.08 13.45
CA ALA A 731 -11.54 -17.03 13.31
C ALA A 731 -10.42 -16.45 12.44
N VAL A 732 -10.74 -15.74 11.36
CA VAL A 732 -9.76 -15.04 10.51
C VAL A 732 -9.07 -13.93 11.31
N SER A 733 -9.85 -13.10 12.01
CA SER A 733 -9.32 -12.05 12.90
C SER A 733 -8.41 -12.61 14.01
N MET A 734 -8.82 -13.71 14.64
CA MET A 734 -8.02 -14.40 15.65
C MET A 734 -6.75 -15.04 15.09
N ARG A 735 -6.79 -15.66 13.90
CA ARG A 735 -5.60 -16.24 13.25
C ARG A 735 -4.56 -15.16 12.94
N PHE A 736 -4.97 -14.05 12.33
CA PHE A 736 -4.07 -12.92 12.08
C PHE A 736 -3.50 -12.34 13.37
N LYS A 737 -4.32 -12.16 14.41
CA LYS A 737 -3.87 -11.67 15.73
C LYS A 737 -2.83 -12.61 16.36
N SER A 738 -3.07 -13.92 16.35
CA SER A 738 -2.14 -14.91 16.93
C SER A 738 -0.83 -15.02 16.14
N GLU A 739 -0.89 -15.02 14.81
CA GLU A 739 0.29 -15.14 13.95
C GLU A 739 1.16 -13.87 13.99
N PHE A 740 0.52 -12.70 14.05
CA PHE A 740 1.20 -11.42 14.21
C PHE A 740 1.96 -11.33 15.54
N ILE A 741 1.32 -11.72 16.67
CA ILE A 741 1.96 -11.64 17.99
C ILE A 741 3.10 -12.66 18.10
N ALA A 742 2.96 -13.87 17.55
CA ALA A 742 4.02 -14.88 17.54
C ALA A 742 5.27 -14.40 16.76
N ASN A 743 5.07 -13.85 15.56
CA ASN A 743 6.17 -13.33 14.73
C ASN A 743 6.83 -12.09 15.36
N MET A 744 6.05 -11.19 15.96
CA MET A 744 6.58 -10.01 16.66
C MET A 744 7.41 -10.39 17.89
N SER A 745 6.98 -11.39 18.66
CA SER A 745 7.75 -11.81 19.85
C SER A 745 9.15 -12.32 19.49
N HIS A 746 9.27 -13.15 18.45
CA HIS A 746 10.57 -13.62 18.01
C HIS A 746 11.48 -12.46 17.54
N LYS A 747 10.92 -11.50 16.81
CA LYS A 747 11.64 -10.31 16.33
C LYS A 747 12.03 -9.34 17.45
N LEU A 748 11.29 -9.29 18.56
CA LEU A 748 11.60 -8.45 19.72
C LEU A 748 12.55 -9.12 20.71
N ARG A 749 12.44 -10.44 20.92
CA ARG A 749 13.27 -11.21 21.85
C ARG A 749 14.74 -11.23 21.42
N THR A 750 14.99 -11.35 20.13
CA THR A 750 16.34 -11.47 19.54
C THR A 750 17.24 -10.24 19.81
N PRO A 751 16.83 -8.99 19.49
CA PRO A 751 17.63 -7.81 19.82
C PRO A 751 17.72 -7.56 21.33
N LEU A 752 16.68 -7.88 22.10
CA LEU A 752 16.66 -7.62 23.54
C LEU A 752 17.57 -8.59 24.32
N ASN A 753 17.62 -9.86 23.93
CA ASN A 753 18.56 -10.84 24.49
C ASN A 753 20.02 -10.42 24.27
N SER A 754 20.32 -9.87 23.09
CA SER A 754 21.66 -9.37 22.75
C SER A 754 22.06 -8.19 23.64
N LEU A 755 21.14 -7.24 23.85
CA LEU A 755 21.34 -6.12 24.79
C LEU A 755 21.53 -6.59 26.23
N LEU A 756 20.78 -7.60 26.67
CA LEU A 756 20.91 -8.16 28.01
C LEU A 756 22.22 -8.91 28.22
N LEU A 757 22.71 -9.61 27.20
CA LEU A 757 24.02 -10.25 27.24
C LEU A 757 25.13 -9.20 27.37
N LEU A 758 25.08 -8.13 26.57
CA LEU A 758 26.02 -7.01 26.67
C LEU A 758 25.97 -6.31 28.03
N ALA A 759 24.76 -6.08 28.57
CA ALA A 759 24.59 -5.50 29.90
C ALA A 759 25.14 -6.44 30.99
N LYS A 760 24.98 -7.75 30.85
CA LYS A 760 25.54 -8.75 31.77
C LYS A 760 27.07 -8.75 31.73
N LEU A 761 27.67 -8.70 30.54
CA LEU A 761 29.13 -8.60 30.37
C LEU A 761 29.68 -7.31 31.01
N LEU A 762 28.95 -6.20 30.91
CA LEU A 762 29.31 -4.95 31.60
C LEU A 762 29.20 -5.07 33.12
N THR A 763 28.24 -5.84 33.66
CA THR A 763 28.16 -6.06 35.12
C THR A 763 29.26 -6.96 35.69
N GLU A 764 29.94 -7.75 34.85
CA GLU A 764 31.03 -8.62 35.28
C GLU A 764 32.36 -7.87 35.47
N ASP A 765 32.49 -6.64 34.95
CA ASP A 765 33.64 -5.73 35.09
C ASP A 765 35.00 -6.44 35.05
N SER A 766 35.20 -7.26 34.01
CA SER A 766 36.36 -8.14 33.85
C SER A 766 37.71 -7.40 33.78
N GLU A 767 37.69 -6.12 33.41
CA GLU A 767 38.86 -5.23 33.34
C GLU A 767 39.00 -4.28 34.54
N GLY A 768 38.02 -4.21 35.45
CA GLY A 768 38.04 -3.32 36.62
C GLY A 768 37.96 -1.83 36.26
N ASN A 769 37.35 -1.48 35.14
CA ASN A 769 37.38 -0.14 34.54
C ASN A 769 36.07 0.65 34.71
N LEU A 770 35.03 0.04 35.29
CA LEU A 770 33.72 0.66 35.51
C LEU A 770 33.59 1.24 36.92
N SER A 771 33.02 2.45 37.02
CA SER A 771 32.66 3.05 38.30
C SER A 771 31.41 2.38 38.90
N GLN A 772 31.23 2.50 40.22
CA GLN A 772 30.11 1.90 40.92
C GLN A 772 28.73 2.36 40.41
N LYS A 773 28.61 3.63 39.97
CA LYS A 773 27.39 4.12 39.29
C LYS A 773 27.17 3.48 37.92
N GLN A 774 28.23 3.16 37.18
CA GLN A 774 28.12 2.49 35.88
C GLN A 774 27.72 1.01 36.03
N LEU A 775 28.19 0.35 37.09
CA LEU A 775 27.73 -0.99 37.49
C LEU A 775 26.24 -0.97 37.88
N GLU A 776 25.80 0.01 38.67
CA GLU A 776 24.39 0.20 39.01
C GLU A 776 23.51 0.43 37.75
N PHE A 777 24.00 1.21 36.77
CA PHE A 777 23.29 1.40 35.50
C PHE A 777 23.21 0.12 34.67
N ALA A 778 24.30 -0.65 34.58
CA ALA A 778 24.30 -1.93 33.87
C ALA A 778 23.37 -2.96 34.53
N GLN A 779 23.34 -3.02 35.87
CA GLN A 779 22.39 -3.84 36.63
C GLN A 779 20.94 -3.41 36.41
N THR A 780 20.68 -2.10 36.34
CA THR A 780 19.33 -1.56 36.06
C THR A 780 18.88 -1.92 34.64
N ILE A 781 19.76 -1.80 33.65
CA ILE A 781 19.47 -2.22 32.26
C ILE A 781 19.16 -3.72 32.21
N LEU A 782 19.92 -4.53 32.95
CA LEU A 782 19.74 -5.97 33.03
C LEU A 782 18.41 -6.35 33.69
N SER A 783 18.01 -5.68 34.78
CA SER A 783 16.71 -5.94 35.44
C SER A 783 15.56 -5.50 34.56
N THR A 784 15.59 -4.27 34.02
CA THR A 784 14.49 -3.73 33.20
C THR A 784 14.31 -4.51 31.90
N GLY A 785 15.38 -4.94 31.24
CA GLY A 785 15.22 -5.74 30.02
C GLY A 785 14.74 -7.17 30.31
N ARG A 786 15.06 -7.77 31.47
CA ARG A 786 14.42 -9.04 31.90
C ARG A 786 12.92 -8.86 32.15
N ASP A 787 12.52 -7.76 32.77
CA ASP A 787 11.11 -7.45 33.02
C ASP A 787 10.33 -7.30 31.70
N ILE A 788 10.94 -6.67 30.68
CA ILE A 788 10.35 -6.54 29.34
C ILE A 788 10.20 -7.91 28.67
N LEU A 789 11.19 -8.80 28.75
CA LEU A 789 11.07 -10.16 28.21
C LEU A 789 9.95 -10.95 28.88
N GLN A 790 9.82 -10.81 30.19
CA GLN A 790 8.77 -11.47 30.94
C GLN A 790 7.40 -10.93 30.51
N LEU A 791 7.25 -9.62 30.33
CA LEU A 791 6.01 -9.00 29.83
C LEU A 791 5.65 -9.49 28.42
N ILE A 792 6.63 -9.60 27.51
CA ILE A 792 6.42 -10.15 26.17
C ILE A 792 5.95 -11.61 26.26
N LYS A 793 6.55 -12.40 27.14
CA LYS A 793 6.17 -13.80 27.38
C LYS A 793 4.76 -13.89 27.96
N ASP A 794 4.40 -13.04 28.91
CA ASP A 794 3.08 -13.01 29.54
C ASP A 794 1.97 -12.68 28.52
N VAL A 795 2.21 -11.71 27.62
CA VAL A 795 1.28 -11.35 26.54
C VAL A 795 1.10 -12.49 25.54
N LEU A 796 2.18 -13.23 25.22
CA LEU A 796 2.11 -14.41 24.37
C LEU A 796 1.32 -15.53 25.03
N ASP A 797 1.63 -15.85 26.29
CA ASP A 797 0.96 -16.91 27.04
C ASP A 797 -0.54 -16.62 27.14
N LEU A 798 -0.94 -15.36 27.37
CA LEU A 798 -2.34 -14.93 27.33
C LEU A 798 -2.94 -15.14 25.93
N SER A 799 -2.28 -14.69 24.86
CA SER A 799 -2.81 -14.82 23.49
C SER A 799 -2.91 -16.27 23.02
N MET A 800 -2.00 -17.16 23.44
CA MET A 800 -2.05 -18.59 23.13
C MET A 800 -3.15 -19.30 23.94
N ALA A 801 -3.36 -18.89 25.19
CA ALA A 801 -4.41 -19.43 26.03
C ALA A 801 -5.81 -19.02 25.53
N GLU A 802 -6.02 -17.73 25.19
CA GLU A 802 -7.29 -17.22 24.63
C GLU A 802 -7.65 -17.90 23.29
N SER A 803 -6.65 -18.29 22.49
CA SER A 803 -6.86 -18.95 21.20
C SER A 803 -6.99 -20.47 21.28
N GLY A 804 -6.89 -21.06 22.48
CA GLY A 804 -6.97 -22.51 22.69
C GLY A 804 -5.81 -23.32 22.10
N LYS A 805 -4.73 -22.65 21.65
CA LYS A 805 -3.56 -23.27 20.99
C LYS A 805 -2.43 -23.62 21.96
N MET A 806 -2.66 -23.47 23.27
CA MET A 806 -1.69 -23.84 24.28
C MET A 806 -1.70 -25.36 24.47
N ASP A 807 -0.58 -26.03 24.22
CA ASP A 807 -0.47 -27.48 24.43
C ASP A 807 -0.67 -27.83 25.92
N VAL A 808 -1.62 -28.72 26.20
CA VAL A 808 -1.91 -29.26 27.53
C VAL A 808 -1.67 -30.75 27.52
N THR A 809 -0.77 -31.20 28.39
CA THR A 809 -0.39 -32.61 28.52
C THR A 809 -0.79 -33.13 29.89
N ALA A 810 -1.92 -33.85 29.95
CA ALA A 810 -2.38 -34.44 31.19
C ALA A 810 -1.47 -35.62 31.61
N THR A 811 -0.81 -35.48 32.76
CA THR A 811 0.07 -36.49 33.36
C THR A 811 -0.39 -36.82 34.78
N SER A 812 0.05 -37.96 35.32
CA SER A 812 -0.22 -38.29 36.72
C SER A 812 0.75 -37.52 37.62
N ALA A 813 0.29 -36.42 38.19
CA ALA A 813 1.08 -35.49 38.99
C ALA A 813 0.92 -35.79 40.50
N PRO A 814 2.01 -36.11 41.24
CA PRO A 814 1.94 -36.32 42.68
C PRO A 814 1.63 -35.02 43.45
N LEU A 815 0.55 -35.02 44.23
CA LEU A 815 0.08 -33.85 44.98
C LEU A 815 1.10 -33.37 46.01
N ALA A 816 1.81 -34.30 46.65
CA ALA A 816 2.88 -33.98 47.60
C ALA A 816 4.06 -33.25 46.93
N GLN A 817 4.41 -33.61 45.70
CA GLN A 817 5.51 -32.99 44.95
C GLN A 817 5.14 -31.58 44.48
N LEU A 818 3.90 -31.39 44.03
CA LEU A 818 3.34 -30.06 43.70
C LEU A 818 3.40 -29.12 44.90
N ALA A 819 2.89 -29.57 46.05
CA ALA A 819 2.91 -28.79 47.29
C ALA A 819 4.33 -28.47 47.75
N HIS A 820 5.24 -29.45 47.70
CA HIS A 820 6.64 -29.25 48.06
C HIS A 820 7.36 -28.25 47.14
N SER A 821 7.10 -28.30 45.83
CA SER A 821 7.71 -27.40 44.85
C SER A 821 7.26 -25.95 45.05
N LEU A 822 5.98 -25.73 45.35
CA LEU A 822 5.46 -24.41 45.70
C LEU A 822 6.04 -23.95 47.05
N GLU A 823 6.12 -24.84 48.03
CA GLU A 823 6.68 -24.51 49.34
C GLU A 823 8.15 -24.07 49.25
N ALA A 824 8.97 -24.83 48.53
CA ALA A 824 10.39 -24.53 48.33
C ALA A 824 10.61 -23.18 47.62
N THR A 825 9.72 -22.81 46.71
CA THR A 825 9.81 -21.54 45.96
C THR A 825 9.46 -20.33 46.83
N PHE A 826 8.41 -20.41 47.66
CA PHE A 826 7.86 -19.24 48.37
C PHE A 826 8.27 -19.11 49.84
N ARG A 827 8.78 -20.18 50.47
CA ARG A 827 9.29 -20.13 51.86
C ARG A 827 10.46 -19.13 52.03
N PRO A 828 11.45 -19.03 51.12
CA PRO A 828 12.49 -18.00 51.22
C PRO A 828 11.94 -16.57 51.11
N LEU A 829 11.06 -16.33 50.12
CA LEU A 829 10.45 -15.01 49.87
C LEU A 829 9.60 -14.50 51.04
N THR A 830 8.82 -15.40 51.64
CA THR A 830 7.99 -15.08 52.81
C THR A 830 8.83 -14.89 54.07
N THR A 831 9.93 -15.64 54.22
CA THR A 831 10.88 -15.46 55.34
C THR A 831 11.58 -14.11 55.27
N GLU A 832 12.03 -13.70 54.07
CA GLU A 832 12.62 -12.37 53.82
C GLU A 832 11.65 -11.24 54.18
N LYS A 833 10.38 -11.38 53.80
CA LYS A 833 9.29 -10.45 54.17
C LYS A 833 8.72 -10.64 55.58
N LYS A 834 9.22 -11.60 56.37
CA LYS A 834 8.74 -11.94 57.73
C LYS A 834 7.23 -12.29 57.77
N LEU A 835 6.71 -12.93 56.73
CA LEU A 835 5.35 -13.46 56.66
C LEU A 835 5.30 -14.91 57.13
N ALA A 836 4.25 -15.30 57.85
CA ALA A 836 4.00 -16.70 58.18
C ALA A 836 3.46 -17.44 56.95
N PHE A 837 4.13 -18.50 56.50
CA PHE A 837 3.73 -19.27 55.32
C PHE A 837 3.38 -20.71 55.68
N THR A 838 2.17 -21.13 55.35
CA THR A 838 1.66 -22.48 55.66
C THR A 838 1.14 -23.16 54.40
N VAL A 839 1.51 -24.42 54.18
CA VAL A 839 0.98 -25.26 53.11
C VAL A 839 0.25 -26.44 53.74
N ARG A 840 -1.03 -26.64 53.38
CA ARG A 840 -1.86 -27.75 53.87
C ARG A 840 -2.41 -28.55 52.70
N VAL A 841 -2.29 -29.87 52.77
CA VAL A 841 -2.92 -30.80 51.82
C VAL A 841 -3.80 -31.75 52.62
N ALA A 842 -5.08 -31.86 52.26
CA ALA A 842 -6.01 -32.75 52.94
C ALA A 842 -5.72 -34.23 52.63
N SER A 843 -5.67 -35.07 53.66
CA SER A 843 -5.43 -36.51 53.54
C SER A 843 -6.56 -37.31 52.86
N VAL A 844 -7.68 -36.66 52.53
CA VAL A 844 -8.84 -37.26 51.86
C VAL A 844 -8.70 -37.22 50.32
N LEU A 845 -7.75 -36.43 49.79
CA LEU A 845 -7.46 -36.34 48.37
C LEU A 845 -6.63 -37.54 47.87
N PRO A 846 -6.72 -37.92 46.58
CA PRO A 846 -5.86 -38.95 46.00
C PRO A 846 -4.40 -38.51 46.01
N ASP A 847 -3.46 -39.46 46.02
CA ASP A 847 -2.01 -39.15 46.03
C ASP A 847 -1.53 -38.48 44.73
N THR A 848 -2.26 -38.71 43.62
CA THR A 848 -1.95 -38.16 42.29
C THR A 848 -3.18 -37.56 41.61
N LEU A 849 -2.99 -36.47 40.87
CA LEU A 849 -4.00 -35.86 39.99
C LEU A 849 -3.65 -36.08 38.53
N LEU A 850 -4.64 -36.33 37.66
CA LEU A 850 -4.43 -36.38 36.22
C LEU A 850 -4.55 -34.96 35.66
N ILE A 851 -3.43 -34.24 35.56
CA ILE A 851 -3.40 -32.84 35.13
C ILE A 851 -2.06 -32.49 34.48
N ASP A 852 -1.99 -31.37 33.78
CA ASP A 852 -0.71 -30.81 33.38
C ASP A 852 -0.05 -30.11 34.58
N GLU A 853 1.00 -30.75 35.11
CA GLU A 853 1.73 -30.28 36.30
C GLU A 853 2.29 -28.86 36.11
N GLN A 854 2.85 -28.57 34.93
CA GLN A 854 3.52 -27.30 34.67
C GLN A 854 2.52 -26.15 34.61
N ARG A 855 1.37 -26.36 33.94
CA ARG A 855 0.31 -25.35 33.83
C ARG A 855 -0.38 -25.09 35.17
N LEU A 856 -0.62 -26.13 35.97
CA LEU A 856 -1.16 -25.96 37.32
C LEU A 856 -0.19 -25.18 38.21
N LEU A 857 1.10 -25.53 38.20
CA LEU A 857 2.13 -24.80 38.95
C LEU A 857 2.21 -23.34 38.52
N GLN A 858 2.09 -23.05 37.21
CA GLN A 858 2.06 -21.69 36.69
C GLN A 858 0.91 -20.88 37.29
N ALA A 859 -0.33 -21.40 37.22
CA ALA A 859 -1.51 -20.70 37.75
C ALA A 859 -1.41 -20.46 39.27
N VAL A 860 -0.99 -21.46 40.05
CA VAL A 860 -0.88 -21.33 41.51
C VAL A 860 0.27 -20.38 41.91
N ARG A 861 1.37 -20.35 41.15
CA ARG A 861 2.48 -19.40 41.38
C ARG A 861 2.02 -17.96 41.23
N GLU A 862 1.25 -17.65 40.19
CA GLU A 862 0.71 -16.29 39.99
C GLU A 862 -0.14 -15.82 41.18
N LEU A 863 -0.98 -16.70 41.73
CA LEU A 863 -1.77 -16.41 42.93
C LEU A 863 -0.88 -16.18 44.16
N LEU A 864 0.13 -17.01 44.37
CA LEU A 864 1.06 -16.90 45.51
C LEU A 864 1.97 -15.67 45.41
N PHE A 865 2.46 -15.32 44.22
CA PHE A 865 3.24 -14.10 44.03
C PHE A 865 2.41 -12.87 44.41
N ASN A 866 1.14 -12.82 43.99
CA ASN A 866 0.23 -11.73 44.39
C ASN A 866 0.00 -11.70 45.90
N ALA A 867 -0.27 -12.84 46.53
CA ALA A 867 -0.45 -12.93 47.99
C ALA A 867 0.78 -12.41 48.77
N VAL A 868 1.99 -12.82 48.38
CA VAL A 868 3.25 -12.37 49.00
C VAL A 868 3.55 -10.91 48.70
N LYS A 869 3.17 -10.43 47.52
CA LYS A 869 3.39 -9.05 47.09
C LYS A 869 2.55 -8.06 47.90
N PHE A 870 1.26 -8.34 48.06
CA PHE A 870 0.27 -7.43 48.66
C PHE A 870 0.05 -7.62 50.17
N THR A 871 0.82 -8.52 50.79
CA THR A 871 0.86 -8.69 52.25
C THR A 871 2.17 -8.14 52.80
N GLU A 872 2.08 -7.03 53.56
CA GLU A 872 3.25 -6.44 54.23
C GLU A 872 3.58 -7.13 55.55
N SER A 873 2.56 -7.57 56.30
CA SER A 873 2.69 -8.28 57.57
C SER A 873 1.52 -9.24 57.78
N GLY A 874 1.76 -10.41 58.38
CA GLY A 874 0.73 -11.41 58.65
C GLY A 874 1.08 -12.77 58.06
N SER A 875 0.13 -13.41 57.37
CA SER A 875 0.30 -14.78 56.85
C SER A 875 -0.22 -14.97 55.43
N VAL A 876 0.41 -15.91 54.73
CA VAL A 876 -0.06 -16.47 53.45
C VAL A 876 -0.23 -17.98 53.64
N GLU A 877 -1.37 -18.54 53.22
CA GLU A 877 -1.68 -19.96 53.31
C GLU A 877 -2.04 -20.52 51.94
N LEU A 878 -1.47 -21.68 51.60
CA LEU A 878 -1.89 -22.52 50.49
C LEU A 878 -2.60 -23.76 51.06
N ALA A 879 -3.89 -23.91 50.78
CA ALA A 879 -4.69 -25.07 51.18
C ALA A 879 -5.19 -25.84 49.96
N VAL A 880 -4.93 -27.15 49.93
CA VAL A 880 -5.44 -28.06 48.89
C VAL A 880 -6.45 -29.01 49.53
N LEU A 881 -7.72 -28.84 49.18
CA LEU A 881 -8.86 -29.44 49.88
C LEU A 881 -9.84 -30.09 48.88
N PRO A 882 -10.57 -31.17 49.27
CA PRO A 882 -11.71 -31.64 48.49
C PRO A 882 -12.82 -30.58 48.51
N ALA A 883 -13.42 -30.30 47.36
CA ALA A 883 -14.46 -29.30 47.22
C ALA A 883 -15.83 -30.00 47.10
N GLY A 884 -16.64 -29.89 48.17
CA GLY A 884 -17.93 -30.58 48.35
C GLY A 884 -19.16 -29.79 47.88
N PRO A 885 -20.34 -29.95 48.52
CA PRO A 885 -21.59 -29.29 48.13
C PRO A 885 -21.66 -27.79 48.47
N ASP A 886 -20.70 -27.25 49.23
CA ASP A 886 -20.66 -25.86 49.68
C ASP A 886 -20.09 -24.88 48.63
N ILE A 887 -19.80 -25.36 47.42
CA ILE A 887 -19.35 -24.54 46.29
C ILE A 887 -20.55 -23.73 45.76
N PRO A 888 -20.39 -22.43 45.44
CA PRO A 888 -21.43 -21.64 44.78
C PRO A 888 -22.00 -22.35 43.54
N MET A 889 -23.33 -22.46 43.45
CA MET A 889 -24.02 -23.18 42.37
C MET A 889 -23.58 -22.71 40.98
N ALA A 890 -23.33 -21.40 40.84
CA ALA A 890 -22.87 -20.79 39.59
C ALA A 890 -21.56 -21.41 39.04
N ILE A 891 -20.61 -21.77 39.91
CA ILE A 891 -19.34 -22.38 39.48
C ILE A 891 -19.59 -23.80 38.95
N ARG A 892 -20.50 -24.54 39.61
CA ARG A 892 -20.84 -25.91 39.21
C ARG A 892 -21.63 -25.94 37.90
N GLU A 893 -22.56 -25.00 37.73
CA GLU A 893 -23.29 -24.77 36.46
C GLU A 893 -22.33 -24.42 35.32
N GLN A 894 -21.39 -23.50 35.52
CA GLN A 894 -20.38 -23.15 34.52
C GLN A 894 -19.51 -24.35 34.10
N LEU A 895 -19.05 -25.17 35.05
CA LEU A 895 -18.25 -26.37 34.76
C LEU A 895 -19.06 -27.49 34.07
N LEU A 896 -20.38 -27.55 34.28
CA LEU A 896 -21.29 -28.45 33.56
C LEU A 896 -21.53 -27.98 32.13
N GLU A 897 -21.80 -26.69 31.92
CA GLU A 897 -21.98 -26.07 30.60
C GLU A 897 -20.72 -26.19 29.75
N ALA A 898 -19.55 -26.00 30.35
CA ALA A 898 -18.25 -26.18 29.70
C ALA A 898 -17.92 -27.66 29.39
N GLY A 899 -18.73 -28.62 29.87
CA GLY A 899 -18.55 -30.05 29.64
C GLY A 899 -17.41 -30.69 30.44
N SER A 900 -16.75 -29.94 31.32
CA SER A 900 -15.67 -30.41 32.21
C SER A 900 -16.19 -31.35 33.31
N LEU A 901 -17.47 -31.24 33.67
CA LEU A 901 -18.19 -32.17 34.54
C LEU A 901 -19.24 -32.97 33.76
N SER A 902 -19.24 -34.30 33.90
CA SER A 902 -20.30 -35.15 33.33
C SER A 902 -21.58 -35.18 34.14
N ARG A 903 -21.54 -34.83 35.43
CA ARG A 903 -22.68 -34.89 36.33
C ARG A 903 -22.67 -33.76 37.35
N PRO A 904 -23.85 -33.30 37.82
CA PRO A 904 -23.95 -32.22 38.79
C PRO A 904 -23.40 -32.54 40.17
N ASP A 905 -23.02 -33.78 40.46
CA ASP A 905 -22.44 -34.25 41.72
C ASP A 905 -20.95 -34.64 41.59
N GLY A 906 -20.29 -34.30 40.47
CA GLY A 906 -18.88 -34.62 40.27
C GLY A 906 -17.95 -34.08 41.36
N GLU A 907 -16.91 -34.87 41.68
CA GLU A 907 -15.89 -34.56 42.67
C GLU A 907 -14.91 -33.49 42.16
N LEU A 908 -14.67 -32.47 42.98
CA LEU A 908 -13.80 -31.34 42.67
C LEU A 908 -12.67 -31.23 43.72
N VAL A 909 -11.53 -30.70 43.31
CA VAL A 909 -10.41 -30.30 44.19
C VAL A 909 -10.26 -28.79 44.15
N ALA A 910 -10.03 -28.17 45.30
CA ALA A 910 -9.81 -26.74 45.46
C ALA A 910 -8.36 -26.46 45.87
N PHE A 911 -7.67 -25.60 45.10
CA PHE A 911 -6.41 -24.98 45.48
C PHE A 911 -6.68 -23.55 45.91
N SER A 912 -6.62 -23.29 47.23
CA SER A 912 -6.94 -21.99 47.81
C SER A 912 -5.68 -21.30 48.32
N VAL A 913 -5.43 -20.08 47.84
CA VAL A 913 -4.38 -19.19 48.31
C VAL A 913 -5.05 -18.07 49.10
N THR A 914 -4.79 -18.01 50.40
CA THR A 914 -5.34 -16.99 51.32
C THR A 914 -4.23 -16.13 51.88
N ASP A 915 -4.42 -14.82 51.86
CA ASP A 915 -3.52 -13.83 52.46
C ASP A 915 -4.25 -12.93 53.45
N THR A 916 -3.50 -12.31 54.37
CA THR A 916 -4.00 -11.32 55.33
C THR A 916 -3.62 -9.89 54.95
N GLY A 917 -3.45 -9.62 53.65
CA GLY A 917 -2.97 -8.37 53.11
C GLY A 917 -4.05 -7.28 53.04
N ILE A 918 -3.84 -6.32 52.13
CA ILE A 918 -4.68 -5.11 52.00
C ILE A 918 -6.14 -5.40 51.62
N GLY A 919 -6.44 -6.57 51.05
CA GLY A 919 -7.76 -6.91 50.51
C GLY A 919 -8.18 -6.06 49.30
N ILE A 920 -9.26 -6.47 48.65
CA ILE A 920 -9.79 -5.90 47.40
C ILE A 920 -11.25 -5.49 47.64
N ALA A 921 -11.62 -4.30 47.18
CA ALA A 921 -12.99 -3.80 47.28
C ALA A 921 -13.95 -4.58 46.36
N ALA A 922 -15.20 -4.79 46.82
CA ALA A 922 -16.16 -5.67 46.15
C ALA A 922 -16.53 -5.22 44.73
N ASP A 923 -16.51 -3.92 44.46
CA ASP A 923 -16.73 -3.31 43.14
C ASP A 923 -15.58 -3.57 42.16
N LYS A 924 -14.37 -3.85 42.66
CA LYS A 924 -13.17 -4.11 41.84
C LYS A 924 -12.97 -5.60 41.52
N LEU A 925 -13.56 -6.51 42.30
CA LEU A 925 -13.41 -7.97 42.12
C LEU A 925 -13.75 -8.51 40.71
N PRO A 926 -14.74 -7.98 39.96
CA PRO A 926 -14.98 -8.46 38.59
C PRO A 926 -13.87 -8.08 37.61
N VAL A 927 -13.20 -6.96 37.83
CA VAL A 927 -12.29 -6.32 36.86
C VAL A 927 -10.83 -6.78 37.04
N ILE A 928 -10.47 -7.34 38.21
CA ILE A 928 -9.08 -7.80 38.49
C ILE A 928 -8.59 -8.93 37.58
N PHE A 929 -9.49 -9.62 36.89
CA PHE A 929 -9.16 -10.67 35.92
C PHE A 929 -9.12 -10.15 34.48
N GLU A 930 -9.44 -8.89 34.23
CA GLU A 930 -9.29 -8.25 32.92
C GLU A 930 -7.82 -7.90 32.65
N ALA A 931 -7.37 -8.13 31.40
CA ALA A 931 -5.98 -7.90 31.02
C ALA A 931 -5.61 -6.41 31.13
N PHE A 932 -4.42 -6.15 31.68
CA PHE A 932 -3.87 -4.80 31.90
C PHE A 932 -4.60 -3.94 32.94
N THR A 933 -5.58 -4.49 33.67
CA THR A 933 -6.31 -3.74 34.68
C THR A 933 -5.60 -3.80 36.04
N GLN A 934 -5.35 -2.64 36.65
CA GLN A 934 -4.80 -2.50 38.00
C GLN A 934 -5.81 -1.79 38.90
N ALA A 935 -5.96 -2.27 40.14
CA ALA A 935 -7.03 -1.81 41.02
C ALA A 935 -6.89 -0.34 41.50
N ASP A 936 -5.70 0.26 41.61
CA ASP A 936 -5.51 1.67 42.01
C ASP A 936 -4.16 2.30 41.56
N ASP A 937 -4.19 3.53 41.04
CA ASP A 937 -3.01 4.31 40.59
C ASP A 937 -1.98 4.61 41.69
N MET A 938 -2.39 4.66 42.97
CA MET A 938 -1.47 4.85 44.11
C MET A 938 -0.73 3.58 44.51
N ILE A 939 -1.28 2.39 44.24
CA ILE A 939 -0.63 1.09 44.52
C ILE A 939 0.39 0.78 43.40
N SER A 940 0.14 1.26 42.17
CA SER A 940 1.02 1.12 41.00
C SER A 940 2.42 1.70 41.22
N ARG A 941 2.53 2.84 41.93
CA ARG A 941 3.82 3.51 42.20
C ARG A 941 4.69 2.79 43.23
N THR A 942 4.11 1.96 44.09
CA THR A 942 4.82 1.33 45.21
C THR A 942 5.15 -0.13 44.93
N TYR A 943 4.33 -0.84 44.16
CA TYR A 943 4.41 -2.30 44.04
C TYR A 943 4.66 -2.85 42.64
N GLY A 944 4.53 -2.08 41.55
CA GLY A 944 4.95 -2.42 40.16
C GLY A 944 4.48 -3.79 39.57
N GLY A 945 3.78 -3.83 38.43
CA GLY A 945 3.41 -5.10 37.79
C GLY A 945 2.76 -4.93 36.42
N THR A 946 2.65 -6.01 35.64
CA THR A 946 2.12 -5.99 34.26
C THR A 946 0.59 -5.99 34.18
N GLY A 947 -0.09 -6.39 35.26
CA GLY A 947 -1.55 -6.54 35.27
C GLY A 947 -2.05 -7.74 34.46
N LEU A 948 -1.17 -8.70 34.13
CA LEU A 948 -1.50 -9.86 33.29
C LEU A 948 -1.61 -11.19 34.06
N GLY A 949 -0.96 -11.30 35.24
CA GLY A 949 -0.83 -12.57 35.96
C GLY A 949 -2.16 -13.25 36.33
N LEU A 950 -3.15 -12.49 36.81
CA LEU A 950 -4.48 -13.05 37.14
C LEU A 950 -5.29 -13.44 35.90
N SER A 951 -5.16 -12.68 34.81
CA SER A 951 -5.80 -13.00 33.53
C SER A 951 -5.22 -14.29 32.93
N ILE A 952 -3.89 -14.45 32.94
CA ILE A 952 -3.21 -15.66 32.48
C ILE A 952 -3.61 -16.85 33.35
N ALA A 953 -3.60 -16.70 34.68
CA ALA A 953 -4.02 -17.76 35.59
C ALA A 953 -5.44 -18.24 35.27
N ARG A 954 -6.38 -17.31 35.01
CA ARG A 954 -7.77 -17.64 34.65
C ARG A 954 -7.86 -18.45 33.35
N GLU A 955 -7.19 -18.02 32.29
CA GLU A 955 -7.24 -18.74 31.01
C GLU A 955 -6.54 -20.10 31.07
N VAL A 956 -5.41 -20.21 31.79
CA VAL A 956 -4.74 -21.50 32.05
C VAL A 956 -5.64 -22.45 32.82
N VAL A 957 -6.33 -21.99 33.86
CA VAL A 957 -7.25 -22.83 34.65
C VAL A 957 -8.44 -23.30 33.83
N ARG A 958 -8.98 -22.44 32.95
CA ARG A 958 -10.04 -22.82 32.01
C ARG A 958 -9.59 -23.91 31.03
N LEU A 959 -8.36 -23.82 30.51
CA LEU A 959 -7.77 -24.86 29.67
C LEU A 959 -7.61 -26.20 30.41
N LEU A 960 -7.37 -26.16 31.72
CA LEU A 960 -7.33 -27.35 32.59
C LEU A 960 -8.73 -27.87 32.97
N GLY A 961 -9.81 -27.24 32.47
CA GLY A 961 -11.19 -27.62 32.77
C GLY A 961 -11.65 -27.20 34.16
N GLY A 962 -11.06 -26.14 34.73
CA GLY A 962 -11.41 -25.58 36.02
C GLY A 962 -11.88 -24.12 35.95
N GLU A 963 -12.18 -23.54 37.11
CA GLU A 963 -12.57 -22.13 37.25
C GLU A 963 -11.87 -21.49 38.46
N ILE A 964 -11.56 -20.19 38.40
CA ILE A 964 -10.97 -19.42 39.51
C ILE A 964 -12.04 -18.54 40.16
N HIS A 965 -12.11 -18.59 41.49
CA HIS A 965 -12.98 -17.75 42.30
C HIS A 965 -12.18 -16.88 43.25
N ALA A 966 -12.60 -15.62 43.44
CA ALA A 966 -11.97 -14.68 44.37
C ALA A 966 -12.96 -14.21 45.44
N GLN A 967 -12.50 -14.14 46.69
CA GLN A 967 -13.22 -13.54 47.81
C GLN A 967 -12.26 -12.61 48.56
N SER A 968 -12.68 -11.39 48.86
CA SER A 968 -11.83 -10.45 49.58
C SER A 968 -12.63 -9.39 50.31
N GLU A 969 -12.07 -8.90 51.42
CA GLU A 969 -12.60 -7.77 52.17
C GLU A 969 -11.46 -6.77 52.44
N PRO A 970 -11.64 -5.47 52.14
CA PRO A 970 -10.60 -4.46 52.39
C PRO A 970 -10.10 -4.46 53.83
N GLY A 971 -8.78 -4.54 54.02
CA GLY A 971 -8.11 -4.56 55.32
C GLY A 971 -8.11 -5.91 56.04
N ARG A 972 -8.69 -6.97 55.46
CA ARG A 972 -8.70 -8.33 56.02
C ARG A 972 -8.01 -9.39 55.15
N GLY A 973 -7.66 -9.03 53.91
CA GLY A 973 -6.94 -9.89 52.98
C GLY A 973 -7.82 -10.47 51.86
N SER A 974 -7.22 -11.35 51.06
CA SER A 974 -7.86 -11.97 49.90
C SER A 974 -7.70 -13.49 49.90
N SER A 975 -8.68 -14.18 49.32
CA SER A 975 -8.66 -15.62 49.08
C SER A 975 -8.99 -15.90 47.62
N PHE A 976 -8.06 -16.52 46.90
CA PHE A 976 -8.23 -16.97 45.52
C PHE A 976 -8.25 -18.50 45.49
N THR A 977 -9.30 -19.08 44.89
CA THR A 977 -9.52 -20.52 44.88
C THR A 977 -9.70 -21.04 43.47
N ILE A 978 -8.85 -21.98 43.05
CA ILE A 978 -8.95 -22.71 41.78
C ILE A 978 -9.75 -24.00 42.03
N TYR A 979 -10.83 -24.22 41.29
CA TYR A 979 -11.62 -25.44 41.32
C TYR A 979 -11.37 -26.30 40.09
N LEU A 980 -10.99 -27.56 40.27
CA LEU A 980 -10.68 -28.51 39.20
C LEU A 980 -11.42 -29.85 39.38
N PRO A 981 -11.82 -30.54 38.30
CA PRO A 981 -12.40 -31.88 38.37
C PRO A 981 -11.35 -32.90 38.80
N LEU A 982 -11.71 -33.74 39.79
CA LEU A 982 -10.84 -34.82 40.24
C LEU A 982 -10.68 -35.91 39.17
N ARG A 983 -11.67 -36.03 38.27
CA ARG A 983 -11.68 -36.92 37.10
C ARG A 983 -12.27 -36.19 35.88
N PRO A 984 -11.45 -35.73 34.93
CA PRO A 984 -11.95 -35.06 33.73
C PRO A 984 -12.71 -36.03 32.81
N SER A 985 -13.85 -35.60 32.27
CA SER A 985 -14.77 -36.39 31.44
C SER A 985 -14.42 -36.43 29.94
N LYS A 986 -13.63 -35.48 29.46
CA LYS A 986 -13.08 -35.42 28.10
C LYS A 986 -11.67 -34.85 28.12
N LEU A 987 -10.66 -35.69 27.89
CA LEU A 987 -9.45 -35.26 27.18
C LEU A 987 -9.65 -35.64 25.70
N PRO A 988 -9.15 -34.85 24.73
CA PRO A 988 -9.27 -35.19 23.32
C PRO A 988 -8.70 -36.60 23.08
N PRO A 989 -9.33 -37.39 22.19
CA PRO A 989 -9.02 -38.80 22.04
C PRO A 989 -7.57 -39.01 21.61
N ARG A 990 -6.89 -39.89 22.35
CA ARG A 990 -5.64 -40.53 21.94
C ARG A 990 -5.83 -41.20 20.57
N THR A 991 -5.09 -40.77 19.57
CA THR A 991 -4.85 -41.56 18.36
C THR A 991 -3.77 -42.60 18.67
N PHE A 992 -4.18 -43.84 18.90
CA PHE A 992 -3.37 -45.07 18.76
C PHE A 992 -3.83 -45.72 17.44
N ALA A 993 -3.06 -46.42 16.61
CA ALA A 993 -1.72 -47.02 16.64
C ALA A 993 -1.23 -47.21 15.18
N LEU A 994 0.04 -47.48 14.88
CA LEU A 994 0.55 -48.87 14.79
C LEU A 994 2.09 -48.94 14.87
N ALA A 995 2.51 -49.92 15.67
CA ALA A 995 3.74 -50.74 15.59
C ALA A 995 5.09 -50.20 16.13
N GLU A 996 5.30 -50.59 17.40
CA GLU A 996 6.46 -51.33 17.95
C GLU A 996 7.75 -50.63 18.45
N ALA A 997 8.12 -51.09 19.66
CA ALA A 997 9.40 -51.00 20.38
C ALA A 997 9.74 -49.70 21.14
N HIS A 998 9.09 -49.51 22.28
CA HIS A 998 9.68 -48.81 23.43
C HIS A 998 10.09 -49.82 24.49
N ASP A 999 11.39 -50.09 24.57
CA ASP A 999 12.10 -50.38 25.81
C ASP A 999 13.33 -49.47 25.87
N ASP A 1000 13.58 -48.96 27.08
CA ASP A 1000 14.79 -48.29 27.59
C ASP A 1000 15.22 -46.91 27.06
N VAL A 1001 14.90 -45.86 27.83
CA VAL A 1001 15.91 -44.94 28.40
C VAL A 1001 15.45 -44.44 29.79
N SER A 1002 15.51 -45.33 30.78
CA SER A 1002 15.72 -44.94 32.18
C SER A 1002 16.95 -45.67 32.70
N ALA A 1003 18.12 -45.37 32.11
CA ALA A 1003 19.41 -45.90 32.53
C ALA A 1003 20.56 -44.96 32.15
N LEU A 1004 20.73 -43.85 32.90
CA LEU A 1004 21.99 -43.09 32.92
C LEU A 1004 22.52 -42.80 34.34
N PHE A 1005 22.02 -43.48 35.38
CA PHE A 1005 22.69 -43.50 36.69
C PHE A 1005 22.67 -44.93 37.27
N PRO A 1006 23.82 -45.51 37.68
CA PRO A 1006 23.84 -46.76 38.41
C PRO A 1006 23.33 -46.56 39.85
N PRO A 1007 22.65 -47.55 40.45
CA PRO A 1007 22.07 -47.44 41.78
C PRO A 1007 23.15 -47.68 42.85
N ARG A 1008 23.21 -46.83 43.87
CA ARG A 1008 23.78 -47.19 45.18
C ARG A 1008 22.65 -47.23 46.20
N GLY A 1009 22.40 -48.44 46.70
CA GLY A 1009 21.49 -48.72 47.81
C GLY A 1009 22.03 -48.27 49.17
N PRO A 1010 21.32 -48.59 50.26
CA PRO A 1010 20.94 -47.65 51.30
C PRO A 1010 21.84 -47.73 52.53
N ASP A 1011 22.12 -46.60 53.17
CA ASP A 1011 22.32 -46.58 54.61
C ASP A 1011 22.05 -45.20 55.23
N ALA A 1012 21.59 -45.27 56.46
CA ALA A 1012 20.89 -44.25 57.22
C ALA A 1012 21.75 -43.04 57.68
N SER A 1013 21.02 -42.06 58.24
CA SER A 1013 21.42 -40.95 59.14
C SER A 1013 21.80 -39.60 58.50
N GLY A 1014 20.95 -38.58 58.72
CA GLY A 1014 21.40 -37.19 58.85
C GLY A 1014 22.15 -36.97 60.17
N PRO A 1015 22.50 -35.73 60.59
CA PRO A 1015 22.17 -34.43 60.01
C PRO A 1015 23.36 -33.44 59.88
N ASP A 1016 23.04 -32.22 59.44
CA ASP A 1016 23.54 -30.93 59.98
C ASP A 1016 24.49 -30.06 59.12
N ARG A 1017 24.06 -28.78 58.98
CA ARG A 1017 24.81 -27.52 58.82
C ARG A 1017 25.40 -27.13 57.45
N TRP A 1018 24.76 -26.11 56.85
CA TRP A 1018 25.49 -24.93 56.37
C TRP A 1018 24.93 -23.67 57.01
N GLY A 1019 25.54 -23.30 58.14
CA GLY A 1019 25.48 -21.97 58.71
C GLY A 1019 26.90 -21.41 58.77
N ASN A 1020 27.07 -20.24 58.14
CA ASN A 1020 28.21 -19.33 58.15
C ASN A 1020 29.51 -19.82 57.50
N LEU A 1021 30.12 -18.95 56.67
CA LEU A 1021 31.31 -18.22 57.08
C LEU A 1021 31.66 -17.12 56.07
N GLU A 1022 31.90 -15.94 56.63
CA GLU A 1022 32.54 -14.78 56.02
C GLU A 1022 33.94 -15.13 55.46
N GLN A 1023 34.39 -14.35 54.47
CA GLN A 1023 35.73 -14.42 53.88
C GLN A 1023 36.82 -14.07 54.91
N PRO A 1024 38.07 -14.57 54.76
CA PRO A 1024 39.06 -13.72 54.09
C PRO A 1024 40.16 -14.45 53.26
N ALA A 1025 40.59 -13.73 52.22
CA ALA A 1025 41.93 -13.64 51.61
C ALA A 1025 42.86 -14.87 51.52
N GLY A 1026 43.24 -15.22 50.28
CA GLY A 1026 44.55 -15.85 50.03
C GLY A 1026 44.66 -16.75 48.80
N LYS A 1027 45.08 -16.17 47.66
CA LYS A 1027 45.80 -16.79 46.51
C LYS A 1027 45.60 -18.29 46.21
N ARG A 1028 45.00 -18.59 45.04
CA ARG A 1028 45.41 -19.60 44.00
C ARG A 1028 44.29 -19.73 42.94
N PRO A 1029 44.54 -20.35 41.77
CA PRO A 1029 45.38 -19.91 40.65
C PRO A 1029 44.55 -19.72 39.35
N ARG A 1030 45.12 -19.05 38.34
CA ARG A 1030 44.61 -19.14 36.95
C ARG A 1030 44.91 -20.54 36.41
N SER A 1031 43.87 -21.30 36.07
CA SER A 1031 43.81 -22.28 34.95
C SER A 1031 42.58 -23.18 35.16
N ASP A 1032 41.60 -23.07 34.28
CA ASP A 1032 40.78 -24.18 33.76
C ASP A 1032 40.08 -23.63 32.51
N ILE A 1033 40.81 -23.64 31.38
CA ILE A 1033 40.23 -23.43 30.05
C ILE A 1033 39.57 -24.78 29.69
N PRO A 1034 38.25 -24.85 29.44
CA PRO A 1034 37.53 -26.12 29.36
C PRO A 1034 37.74 -26.93 28.07
N PHE A 1035 38.32 -26.34 27.01
CA PHE A 1035 38.60 -27.00 25.73
C PHE A 1035 40.06 -26.74 25.29
N GLY A 1036 40.72 -27.75 24.73
CA GLY A 1036 42.15 -27.80 24.41
C GLY A 1036 42.57 -27.14 23.09
N GLY A 1037 41.79 -26.18 22.55
CA GLY A 1037 42.06 -25.53 21.27
C GLY A 1037 41.48 -26.27 20.06
N GLU A 1038 40.56 -27.22 20.27
CA GLU A 1038 39.89 -27.96 19.20
C GLU A 1038 39.11 -27.02 18.28
N LYS A 1039 39.04 -27.38 16.98
CA LYS A 1039 38.39 -26.56 15.97
C LYS A 1039 36.91 -26.91 15.83
N VAL A 1040 36.06 -25.89 15.84
CA VAL A 1040 34.61 -26.03 15.61
C VAL A 1040 34.24 -25.23 14.37
N LEU A 1041 33.57 -25.87 13.40
CA LEU A 1041 33.03 -25.19 12.23
C LEU A 1041 31.60 -24.72 12.51
N ILE A 1042 31.27 -23.48 12.16
CA ILE A 1042 29.91 -22.94 12.26
C ILE A 1042 29.46 -22.48 10.88
N VAL A 1043 28.31 -23.00 10.44
CA VAL A 1043 27.68 -22.69 9.16
C VAL A 1043 26.35 -21.98 9.43
N ASP A 1044 26.30 -20.68 9.21
CA ASP A 1044 25.13 -19.83 9.48
C ASP A 1044 25.16 -18.59 8.57
N ASP A 1045 24.03 -18.21 8.01
CA ASP A 1045 23.91 -17.05 7.12
C ASP A 1045 23.70 -15.73 7.88
N ASP A 1046 23.30 -15.80 9.17
CA ASP A 1046 23.18 -14.62 10.03
C ASP A 1046 24.51 -14.30 10.71
N ILE A 1047 25.21 -13.34 10.11
CA ILE A 1047 26.48 -12.77 10.62
C ILE A 1047 26.39 -12.38 12.11
N ARG A 1048 25.24 -11.91 12.61
CA ARG A 1048 25.10 -11.52 14.03
C ARG A 1048 25.07 -12.74 14.95
N HIS A 1049 24.49 -13.84 14.49
CA HIS A 1049 24.52 -15.10 15.24
C HIS A 1049 25.92 -15.68 15.25
N LEU A 1050 26.61 -15.68 14.09
CA LEU A 1050 28.03 -16.05 13.98
C LEU A 1050 28.91 -15.26 14.97
N PHE A 1051 28.79 -13.93 15.03
CA PHE A 1051 29.57 -13.12 15.96
C PHE A 1051 29.27 -13.43 17.43
N SER A 1052 28.01 -13.65 17.78
CA SER A 1052 27.62 -13.86 19.18
C SER A 1052 28.06 -15.24 19.72
N ILE A 1053 27.94 -16.29 18.90
CA ILE A 1053 28.36 -17.64 19.30
C ILE A 1053 29.89 -17.80 19.27
N THR A 1054 30.56 -17.18 18.29
CA THR A 1054 32.03 -17.22 18.17
C THR A 1054 32.69 -16.64 19.42
N ALA A 1055 32.24 -15.47 19.88
CA ALA A 1055 32.78 -14.83 21.07
C ALA A 1055 32.67 -15.70 22.34
N VAL A 1056 31.60 -16.49 22.47
CA VAL A 1056 31.38 -17.40 23.61
C VAL A 1056 32.27 -18.64 23.52
N LEU A 1057 32.39 -19.25 22.34
CA LEU A 1057 33.18 -20.47 22.15
C LEU A 1057 34.69 -20.20 22.24
N GLU A 1058 35.16 -19.07 21.71
CA GLU A 1058 36.57 -18.65 21.83
C GLU A 1058 36.95 -18.34 23.29
N GLN A 1059 36.05 -17.72 24.07
CA GLN A 1059 36.26 -17.53 25.52
C GLN A 1059 36.37 -18.84 26.30
N CYS A 1060 35.80 -19.93 25.77
CA CYS A 1060 35.91 -21.27 26.33
C CYS A 1060 37.14 -22.06 25.84
N GLY A 1061 37.97 -21.48 24.96
CA GLY A 1061 39.21 -22.09 24.46
C GLY A 1061 39.09 -22.91 23.18
N LEU A 1062 37.98 -22.78 22.43
CA LEU A 1062 37.80 -23.41 21.11
C LEU A 1062 38.29 -22.48 19.99
N ASN A 1063 38.79 -23.05 18.90
CA ASN A 1063 39.11 -22.31 17.68
C ASN A 1063 37.93 -22.39 16.71
N VAL A 1064 37.26 -21.26 16.44
CA VAL A 1064 36.05 -21.25 15.61
C VAL A 1064 36.40 -20.98 14.15
N LEU A 1065 35.98 -21.88 13.26
CA LEU A 1065 35.96 -21.68 11.82
C LEU A 1065 34.53 -21.33 11.40
N TYR A 1066 34.36 -20.43 10.45
CA TYR A 1066 33.04 -19.98 9.99
C TYR A 1066 32.86 -20.25 8.50
N ALA A 1067 31.60 -20.44 8.10
CA ALA A 1067 31.16 -20.47 6.71
C ALA A 1067 29.75 -19.88 6.61
N GLU A 1068 29.49 -19.08 5.58
CA GLU A 1068 28.18 -18.44 5.37
C GLU A 1068 27.19 -19.36 4.65
N ASN A 1069 27.67 -20.45 4.04
CA ASN A 1069 26.86 -21.41 3.30
C ASN A 1069 27.54 -22.79 3.20
N GLY A 1070 26.78 -23.79 2.73
CA GLY A 1070 27.26 -25.16 2.63
C GLY A 1070 28.45 -25.39 1.69
N ARG A 1071 28.60 -24.58 0.64
CA ARG A 1071 29.75 -24.69 -0.27
C ARG A 1071 31.03 -24.23 0.42
N GLU A 1072 30.98 -23.09 1.11
CA GLU A 1072 32.11 -22.59 1.89
C GLU A 1072 32.45 -23.54 3.04
N ALA A 1073 31.45 -24.15 3.68
CA ALA A 1073 31.66 -25.18 4.71
C ALA A 1073 32.48 -26.37 4.18
N ILE A 1074 32.17 -26.82 2.96
CA ILE A 1074 32.92 -27.87 2.26
C ILE A 1074 34.35 -27.42 1.95
N GLU A 1075 34.53 -26.19 1.44
CA GLU A 1075 35.86 -25.64 1.13
C GLU A 1075 36.73 -25.52 2.39
N VAL A 1076 36.14 -25.12 3.53
CA VAL A 1076 36.81 -25.07 4.83
C VAL A 1076 37.22 -26.46 5.31
N LEU A 1077 36.33 -27.46 5.23
CA LEU A 1077 36.64 -28.84 5.60
C LEU A 1077 37.72 -29.45 4.68
N GLN A 1078 37.72 -29.14 3.39
CA GLN A 1078 38.79 -29.61 2.49
C GLN A 1078 40.16 -29.01 2.79
N GLN A 1079 40.21 -27.84 3.43
CA GLN A 1079 41.44 -27.16 3.83
C GLN A 1079 41.88 -27.49 5.26
N GLN A 1080 40.97 -27.98 6.12
CA GLN A 1080 41.19 -28.25 7.53
C GLN A 1080 40.65 -29.64 7.89
N ASP A 1081 41.54 -30.61 8.06
CA ASP A 1081 41.20 -32.00 8.37
C ASP A 1081 41.07 -32.28 9.89
N ASP A 1082 41.31 -31.27 10.72
CA ASP A 1082 41.32 -31.35 12.19
C ASP A 1082 40.10 -30.67 12.86
N VAL A 1083 38.98 -30.53 12.14
CA VAL A 1083 37.71 -30.04 12.69
C VAL A 1083 37.08 -31.13 13.58
N ALA A 1084 36.80 -30.79 14.84
CA ALA A 1084 36.24 -31.73 15.81
C ALA A 1084 34.72 -31.83 15.73
N VAL A 1085 34.02 -30.70 15.53
CA VAL A 1085 32.56 -30.62 15.46
C VAL A 1085 32.11 -29.54 14.47
N ALA A 1086 31.03 -29.78 13.73
CA ALA A 1086 30.37 -28.79 12.90
C ALA A 1086 28.97 -28.44 13.42
N LEU A 1087 28.67 -27.16 13.57
CA LEU A 1087 27.34 -26.59 13.83
C LEU A 1087 26.77 -26.09 12.50
N ILE A 1088 25.66 -26.65 12.02
CA ILE A 1088 25.11 -26.30 10.69
C ILE A 1088 23.66 -25.83 10.83
N ASP A 1089 23.38 -24.59 10.47
CA ASP A 1089 22.00 -24.10 10.36
C ASP A 1089 21.28 -24.79 9.20
N ILE A 1090 20.12 -25.38 9.48
CA ILE A 1090 19.27 -26.07 8.51
C ILE A 1090 18.11 -25.21 7.98
N VAL A 1091 17.96 -23.97 8.46
CA VAL A 1091 16.86 -23.05 8.11
C VAL A 1091 17.37 -21.82 7.34
N THR A 1092 18.41 -21.99 6.52
CA THR A 1092 19.00 -20.92 5.71
C THR A 1092 18.28 -20.72 4.37
N PRO A 1093 17.90 -19.49 3.95
CA PRO A 1093 17.41 -19.21 2.61
C PRO A 1093 18.54 -19.32 1.57
N GLY A 1094 18.37 -20.15 0.53
CA GLY A 1094 19.28 -20.21 -0.62
C GLY A 1094 20.42 -21.24 -0.53
N ALA A 1095 20.66 -21.85 0.63
CA ALA A 1095 21.52 -23.03 0.78
C ALA A 1095 20.76 -24.09 1.57
N ASP A 1096 20.68 -25.32 1.04
CA ASP A 1096 20.00 -26.41 1.73
C ASP A 1096 20.93 -27.01 2.78
N GLY A 1097 20.74 -26.62 4.05
CA GLY A 1097 21.54 -27.11 5.18
C GLY A 1097 21.45 -28.63 5.35
N LEU A 1098 20.34 -29.26 5.00
CA LEU A 1098 20.21 -30.72 4.97
C LEU A 1098 21.07 -31.32 3.86
N ALA A 1099 21.04 -30.74 2.66
CA ALA A 1099 21.92 -31.15 1.56
C ALA A 1099 23.41 -30.98 1.91
N THR A 1100 23.75 -29.97 2.71
CA THR A 1100 25.12 -29.74 3.21
C THR A 1100 25.58 -30.86 4.15
N ILE A 1101 24.71 -31.28 5.07
CA ILE A 1101 24.99 -32.41 5.98
C ILE A 1101 25.22 -33.69 5.15
N THR A 1102 24.34 -33.97 4.20
CA THR A 1102 24.47 -35.12 3.29
C THR A 1102 25.78 -35.06 2.49
N ALA A 1103 26.11 -33.90 1.94
CA ALA A 1103 27.33 -33.71 1.16
C ALA A 1103 28.60 -33.92 2.00
N ILE A 1104 28.63 -33.48 3.26
CA ILE A 1104 29.74 -33.74 4.19
C ILE A 1104 29.85 -35.23 4.51
N ARG A 1105 28.71 -35.93 4.66
CA ARG A 1105 28.68 -37.38 4.93
C ARG A 1105 29.16 -38.22 3.76
N ASP A 1106 28.93 -37.77 2.53
CA ASP A 1106 29.45 -38.42 1.31
C ASP A 1106 30.96 -38.26 1.15
N MET A 1107 31.63 -37.43 1.97
CA MET A 1107 33.09 -37.28 1.97
C MET A 1107 33.73 -38.35 2.86
N PRO A 1108 34.55 -39.28 2.32
CA PRO A 1108 35.14 -40.37 3.10
C PRO A 1108 36.00 -39.88 4.27
N ALA A 1109 36.62 -38.71 4.16
CA ALA A 1109 37.44 -38.10 5.20
C ALA A 1109 36.64 -37.54 6.38
N PHE A 1110 35.35 -37.20 6.19
CA PHE A 1110 34.50 -36.54 7.20
C PHE A 1110 33.24 -37.34 7.55
N ALA A 1111 33.14 -38.59 7.08
CA ALA A 1111 32.04 -39.50 7.40
C ALA A 1111 31.83 -39.67 8.92
N GLY A 1112 32.90 -39.55 9.72
CA GLY A 1112 32.87 -39.62 11.19
C GLY A 1112 32.78 -38.27 11.93
N LEU A 1113 32.75 -37.14 11.23
CA LEU A 1113 32.69 -35.80 11.86
C LEU A 1113 31.39 -35.63 12.65
N ALA A 1114 31.45 -35.15 13.89
CA ALA A 1114 30.22 -34.83 14.62
C ALA A 1114 29.54 -33.60 14.00
N ILE A 1115 28.30 -33.74 13.53
CA ILE A 1115 27.53 -32.65 12.93
C ILE A 1115 26.30 -32.39 13.79
N ILE A 1116 26.17 -31.19 14.34
CA ILE A 1116 25.00 -30.78 15.11
C ILE A 1116 24.20 -29.81 14.27
N ALA A 1117 22.98 -30.22 13.89
CA ALA A 1117 22.06 -29.36 13.17
C ALA A 1117 21.50 -28.27 14.10
N VAL A 1118 21.43 -27.04 13.62
CA VAL A 1118 20.87 -25.88 14.34
C VAL A 1118 19.60 -25.46 13.62
N THR A 1119 18.48 -25.37 14.33
CA THR A 1119 17.18 -25.02 13.72
C THR A 1119 16.45 -23.92 14.50
N ALA A 1120 15.63 -23.14 13.81
CA ALA A 1120 14.82 -22.09 14.43
C ALA A 1120 13.64 -22.63 15.28
N THR A 1121 13.17 -23.86 15.03
CA THR A 1121 11.98 -24.43 15.70
C THR A 1121 12.23 -25.84 16.25
N ALA A 1122 11.69 -26.13 17.45
CA ALA A 1122 11.80 -27.43 18.11
C ALA A 1122 10.84 -28.50 17.55
N MET A 1123 10.47 -28.43 16.27
CA MET A 1123 9.52 -29.37 15.67
C MET A 1123 10.17 -30.74 15.49
N LYS A 1124 9.45 -31.81 15.86
CA LYS A 1124 9.93 -33.20 15.70
C LYS A 1124 10.38 -33.50 14.26
N SER A 1125 9.64 -33.02 13.26
CA SER A 1125 9.94 -33.25 11.84
C SER A 1125 11.33 -32.73 11.43
N ASN A 1126 11.73 -31.54 11.90
CA ASN A 1126 13.02 -30.95 11.53
C ASN A 1126 14.19 -31.72 12.14
N ARG A 1127 14.00 -32.25 13.35
CA ARG A 1127 14.98 -33.13 13.99
C ARG A 1127 15.11 -34.46 13.25
N GLU A 1128 13.99 -35.09 12.91
CA GLU A 1128 13.98 -36.36 12.16
C GLU A 1128 14.68 -36.20 10.81
N MET A 1129 14.33 -35.18 10.02
CA MET A 1129 14.96 -34.89 8.73
C MET A 1129 16.47 -34.62 8.84
N ALA A 1130 16.92 -33.92 9.87
CA ALA A 1130 18.33 -33.64 10.09
C ALA A 1130 19.13 -34.92 10.42
N ILE A 1131 18.59 -35.79 11.29
CA ILE A 1131 19.21 -37.07 11.61
C ILE A 1131 19.22 -38.01 10.40
N GLU A 1132 18.13 -38.06 9.63
CA GLU A 1132 18.05 -38.84 8.38
C GLU A 1132 19.07 -38.38 7.33
N SER A 1133 19.36 -37.07 7.29
CA SER A 1133 20.38 -36.49 6.41
C SER A 1133 21.82 -36.72 6.92
N GLY A 1134 21.98 -37.32 8.11
CA GLY A 1134 23.27 -37.70 8.70
C GLY A 1134 23.78 -36.79 9.82
N ALA A 1135 22.96 -35.91 10.39
CA ALA A 1135 23.35 -35.16 11.59
C ALA A 1135 23.55 -36.11 12.79
N SER A 1136 24.52 -35.78 13.64
CA SER A 1136 24.81 -36.49 14.88
C SER A 1136 23.88 -36.06 16.03
N ASP A 1137 23.45 -34.79 16.04
CA ASP A 1137 22.42 -34.28 16.95
C ASP A 1137 21.71 -33.05 16.34
N CYS A 1138 20.69 -32.54 17.03
CA CYS A 1138 19.95 -31.35 16.61
C CYS A 1138 19.63 -30.45 17.81
N MET A 1139 19.85 -29.14 17.66
CA MET A 1139 19.59 -28.12 18.67
C MET A 1139 18.79 -26.93 18.11
N VAL A 1140 18.13 -26.19 18.99
CA VAL A 1140 17.38 -24.98 18.63
C VAL A 1140 18.27 -23.75 18.75
N LYS A 1141 18.25 -22.86 17.76
CA LYS A 1141 19.07 -21.62 17.65
C LYS A 1141 18.93 -20.68 18.86
N SER A 1142 17.84 -20.80 19.63
CA SER A 1142 17.60 -20.02 20.87
C SER A 1142 18.19 -20.64 22.15
N ALA A 1143 19.02 -21.68 22.04
CA ALA A 1143 19.67 -22.31 23.19
C ALA A 1143 20.70 -21.38 23.86
N ILE A 1144 20.58 -21.21 25.18
CA ILE A 1144 21.51 -20.45 26.04
C ILE A 1144 22.91 -21.12 25.97
N PRO A 1145 24.03 -20.39 26.13
CA PRO A 1145 25.38 -20.97 26.23
C PRO A 1145 25.48 -22.22 27.13
N ASP A 1146 24.67 -22.28 28.18
CA ASP A 1146 24.58 -23.39 29.14
C ASP A 1146 24.17 -24.75 28.52
N ILE A 1147 23.54 -24.76 27.33
CA ILE A 1147 23.13 -25.99 26.61
C ILE A 1147 24.14 -26.37 25.53
N VAL A 1148 24.74 -25.37 24.86
CA VAL A 1148 25.70 -25.59 23.75
C VAL A 1148 27.01 -26.19 24.26
N LEU A 1149 27.54 -25.70 25.39
CA LEU A 1149 28.83 -26.16 25.92
C LEU A 1149 28.82 -27.63 26.39
N PRO A 1150 27.82 -28.13 27.13
CA PRO A 1150 27.76 -29.55 27.49
C PRO A 1150 27.58 -30.48 26.27
N LEU A 1151 26.89 -30.00 25.24
CA LEU A 1151 26.68 -30.76 24.02
C LEU A 1151 27.97 -30.87 23.20
N LEU A 1152 28.68 -29.75 23.00
CA LEU A 1152 29.99 -29.73 22.36
C LEU A 1152 30.99 -30.59 23.14
N ARG A 1153 30.98 -30.51 24.47
CA ARG A 1153 31.83 -31.34 25.32
C ARG A 1153 31.62 -32.84 25.11
N ARG A 1154 30.38 -33.30 24.93
CA ARG A 1154 30.05 -34.70 24.67
C ARG A 1154 30.60 -35.24 23.33
N TRP A 1155 30.73 -34.36 22.33
CA TRP A 1155 31.18 -34.76 20.99
C TRP A 1155 32.67 -34.48 20.76
N ILE A 1156 33.29 -33.63 21.58
CA ILE A 1156 34.73 -33.34 21.57
C ILE A 1156 35.51 -34.30 22.50
N GLU A 1157 34.94 -34.70 23.65
CA GLU A 1157 35.47 -35.75 24.55
C GLU A 1157 35.05 -37.15 24.08
#